data_AF-J5WMB3-F1
#
_entry.id   AF-J5WMB3-F1
#
_cell.length_a   1.000
_cell.length_b   1.000
_cell.length_c   1.000
_cell.angle_alpha   90.00
_cell.angle_beta   90.00
_cell.angle_gamma   90.00
#
_symmetry.space_group_name_H-M   'P 1'
#
loop_
_entity.id
_entity.type
_entity.pdbx_description
1 polymer ?
#
loop_
_entity_poly.entity_id
_entity_poly.type
_entity_poly.pdbx_seq_one_letter_code
_entity_poly.pdbx_strand_id
1 'polypeptide(L)'
;MELDNYKIYVNSDLTVIEQRILVDIGFILGFYTISSTFPVTTVNSGKNTIKIVKNIGQEVAVHGSIIEVAVPEPDKYNDTLKEVAEIFQAETEITEREVVTPRGYESASQYAKEWKDRDFRQVQGLEALFDAGLFLNDMDNDLLPDSITAKILINASMTSKMLEAAINLAYRFGMEMTQAVLPFTTCPDDDTHREYTLIRFVTGAGFGVYLKRKNNCEFQSASNILEICGDGNLLVDRISRLCNKYPNLGEGADWQSFILRIINSFTMNDVDGQLAYLNAFAKNDNVTCVFSPEYEEKRDLIEKIFPNAKFDNYKRRTIKREKTYDITWEVEDLKAIIREKLLPIVHLGDSVSLQCAVSEDKKARDKLNDKICAELKNHGVSVDKCQIICSYKQGFSWINDFVIPDLRKLKKLQEITIYFKPMLASDSDEWNDESGIAPNYGNIYDNDPEKWRDIPIRNLQELYPIDDVISDALNIHRECVKFEIYKGDENITYEVTALNENGEEIYQNSYLARYYERPYIEEFPDMGKVHPASAYVYATVNDKAVLNETFETDLTKIWNIYQRDILPEVGRVVMERSGGHPNPEQQPYFGCLNLKIKVSEPDYELPYRDDMITSIDAMHEDIYFVGADYFKMLGISVGVKPLDAPGLILPEIEKKEGKPEFSYALYDQVSDLPSIMGEDLNIIPQFKNGDIEIFIKSLSYSDAGRFNVAVEVIRKSGYVSFDMVDKFINSYAELLSAGVLETSEIFEDDASIDFYCENQLIATADVGNRVQKTKDISICDVNLHVDEVISPAMFEEIIQSLKRVRGLKVIPLSRSYQGRRIYGIQITPQRDGYISRVKLISKQPSEMINARHHANEVSSTNSTLMLIKELLSNPEYEEYRKNLNLIFIPLENVDGAQIHYELQKVNPLWKLHTARFSSIGKEFYYEYFNYETIHTEANAFTNAWWKSLPDVVVDNHGVPTHEWDQQYSGYASPSFKGFWLPRALLYSYFVIPDDSRFEWNIELNHHIADAVSEWVGKEPRIREGNIERIDRFQKYAAAWMPKMFQTKLEGNMINAWNPTSLNGTSNYLSIKVPWITAAAYVSEVTDETVHGDMLEFCASTHLLQDLGIIDLLNKSKAIFDKRLEVQNGQVVLSMKRLRPVIYNAGSVKKD
;
A
#
# COMPACT_ATOMS: atom_id res chain seq x y z
N MET A 1 -16.79 33.42 -17.47
CA MET A 1 -15.49 34.13 -17.62
C MET A 1 -14.42 33.35 -16.86
N GLU A 2 -13.18 33.32 -17.33
CA GLU A 2 -12.07 32.73 -16.58
C GLU A 2 -11.65 33.69 -15.45
N LEU A 3 -12.12 33.43 -14.22
CA LEU A 3 -11.92 34.30 -13.04
C LEU A 3 -10.43 34.50 -12.69
N ASP A 4 -9.59 33.53 -13.02
CA ASP A 4 -8.14 33.55 -12.88
C ASP A 4 -7.44 34.61 -13.74
N ASN A 5 -8.13 35.14 -14.77
CA ASN A 5 -7.62 36.23 -15.61
C ASN A 5 -7.93 37.64 -15.08
N TYR A 6 -8.77 37.77 -14.04
CA TYR A 6 -9.13 39.08 -13.49
C TYR A 6 -8.01 39.68 -12.64
N LYS A 7 -7.74 40.97 -12.84
CA LYS A 7 -6.79 41.76 -12.05
C LYS A 7 -7.48 42.91 -11.34
N ILE A 8 -7.04 43.23 -10.12
CA ILE A 8 -7.58 44.34 -9.31
C ILE A 8 -6.80 45.62 -9.62
N TYR A 9 -7.49 46.63 -10.13
CA TYR A 9 -6.93 47.93 -10.43
C TYR A 9 -6.73 48.76 -9.15
N VAL A 10 -5.50 49.17 -8.89
CA VAL A 10 -5.13 49.98 -7.72
C VAL A 10 -4.67 51.37 -8.16
N ASN A 11 -5.33 52.42 -7.66
CA ASN A 11 -4.99 53.82 -7.92
C ASN A 11 -4.25 54.46 -6.73
N SER A 12 -3.56 55.58 -6.95
CA SER A 12 -2.64 56.20 -5.97
C SER A 12 -3.30 57.00 -4.84
N ASP A 13 -4.61 57.21 -4.83
CA ASP A 13 -5.30 58.08 -3.86
C ASP A 13 -6.65 57.48 -3.40
N LEU A 14 -6.60 56.51 -2.47
CA LEU A 14 -7.77 55.81 -1.93
C LEU A 14 -7.94 56.09 -0.43
N THR A 15 -9.17 56.39 -0.03
CA THR A 15 -9.62 56.48 1.37
C THR A 15 -9.55 55.12 2.07
N VAL A 16 -9.55 55.09 3.41
CA VAL A 16 -9.48 53.84 4.19
C VAL A 16 -10.60 52.87 3.81
N ILE A 17 -11.83 53.35 3.55
CA ILE A 17 -12.94 52.49 3.16
C ILE A 17 -12.77 51.92 1.74
N GLU A 18 -12.25 52.70 0.79
CA GLU A 18 -11.90 52.23 -0.55
C GLU A 18 -10.77 51.19 -0.52
N GLN A 19 -9.80 51.35 0.39
CA GLN A 19 -8.73 50.37 0.58
C GLN A 19 -9.26 49.05 1.15
N ARG A 20 -10.11 49.13 2.18
CA ARG A 20 -10.73 47.95 2.81
C ARG A 20 -11.51 47.12 1.78
N ILE A 21 -12.38 47.78 1.01
CA ILE A 21 -13.23 47.06 0.06
C ILE A 21 -12.40 46.40 -1.06
N LEU A 22 -11.29 46.99 -1.53
CA LEU A 22 -10.40 46.32 -2.49
C LEU A 22 -9.76 45.04 -1.94
N VAL A 23 -9.32 45.05 -0.68
CA VAL A 23 -8.70 43.88 -0.05
C VAL A 23 -9.73 42.76 0.14
N ASP A 24 -10.92 43.10 0.62
CA ASP A 24 -12.02 42.14 0.77
C ASP A 24 -12.49 41.60 -0.61
N ILE A 25 -12.55 42.42 -1.67
CA ILE A 25 -12.79 41.96 -3.05
C ILE A 25 -11.70 40.98 -3.50
N GLY A 26 -10.43 41.26 -3.17
CA GLY A 26 -9.31 40.35 -3.42
C GLY A 26 -9.54 38.98 -2.79
N PHE A 27 -9.98 38.96 -1.53
CA PHE A 27 -10.34 37.74 -0.83
C PHE A 27 -11.49 36.99 -1.53
N ILE A 28 -12.59 37.67 -1.88
CA ILE A 28 -13.74 37.05 -2.56
C ILE A 28 -13.31 36.45 -3.90
N LEU A 29 -12.51 37.16 -4.71
CA LEU A 29 -12.05 36.64 -6.00
C LEU A 29 -11.16 35.40 -5.83
N GLY A 30 -10.26 35.41 -4.84
CA GLY A 30 -9.47 34.24 -4.47
C GLY A 30 -10.33 33.06 -4.05
N PHE A 31 -11.39 33.30 -3.27
CA PHE A 31 -12.34 32.28 -2.82
C PHE A 31 -13.01 31.52 -3.96
N TYR A 32 -13.24 32.14 -5.11
CA TYR A 32 -13.84 31.46 -6.25
C TYR A 32 -12.81 30.84 -7.22
N THR A 33 -11.50 31.07 -7.01
CA THR A 33 -10.42 30.73 -7.96
C THR A 33 -9.63 29.47 -7.55
N ILE A 34 -9.35 28.56 -8.50
CA ILE A 34 -8.55 27.34 -8.27
C ILE A 34 -7.05 27.63 -8.42
N SER A 35 -6.69 28.39 -9.45
CA SER A 35 -5.32 28.66 -9.85
C SER A 35 -5.11 30.14 -10.15
N SER A 36 -3.98 30.71 -9.77
CA SER A 36 -3.70 32.13 -10.06
C SER A 36 -2.21 32.43 -10.14
N THR A 37 -1.87 33.43 -10.96
CA THR A 37 -0.51 33.98 -11.05
C THR A 37 -0.46 35.34 -10.35
N PHE A 38 0.37 35.44 -9.31
CA PHE A 38 0.58 36.68 -8.55
C PHE A 38 1.70 37.53 -9.19
N PRO A 39 1.61 38.88 -9.21
CA PRO A 39 0.57 39.68 -8.54
C PRO A 39 -0.79 39.64 -9.24
N VAL A 40 -1.87 39.69 -8.45
CA VAL A 40 -3.27 39.81 -8.92
C VAL A 40 -3.72 41.27 -9.09
N THR A 41 -2.81 42.23 -8.87
CA THR A 41 -3.08 43.68 -9.02
C THR A 41 -2.55 44.23 -10.34
N THR A 42 -3.13 45.34 -10.80
CA THR A 42 -2.69 46.06 -12.01
C THR A 42 -2.78 47.57 -11.81
N VAL A 43 -1.91 48.31 -12.49
CA VAL A 43 -1.95 49.79 -12.59
C VAL A 43 -2.61 50.28 -13.88
N ASN A 44 -3.01 49.36 -14.77
CA ASN A 44 -3.68 49.69 -16.02
C ASN A 44 -5.13 49.21 -15.95
N SER A 45 -6.08 50.14 -15.98
CA SER A 45 -7.50 49.80 -16.17
C SER A 45 -7.71 49.36 -17.62
N GLY A 46 -8.15 48.13 -17.84
CA GLY A 46 -8.16 47.49 -19.16
C GLY A 46 -9.19 46.36 -19.23
N LYS A 47 -8.96 45.35 -20.07
CA LYS A 47 -9.81 44.14 -20.08
C LYS A 47 -9.52 43.28 -18.84
N ASN A 48 -10.53 42.56 -18.35
CA ASN A 48 -10.48 41.71 -17.15
C ASN A 48 -10.00 42.46 -15.90
N THR A 49 -10.51 43.67 -15.66
CA THR A 49 -10.12 44.46 -14.49
C THR A 49 -11.29 44.78 -13.57
N ILE A 50 -11.06 44.65 -12.26
CA ILE A 50 -11.97 45.12 -11.22
C ILE A 50 -11.45 46.47 -10.71
N LYS A 51 -12.28 47.49 -10.67
CA LYS A 51 -11.90 48.83 -10.22
C LYS A 51 -12.98 49.46 -9.36
N ILE A 52 -12.56 50.29 -8.40
CA ILE A 52 -13.49 51.14 -7.64
C ILE A 52 -13.77 52.43 -8.39
N VAL A 53 -15.03 52.88 -8.34
CA VAL A 53 -15.51 54.11 -8.95
C VAL A 53 -16.44 54.86 -7.99
N LYS A 54 -16.37 56.19 -7.99
CA LYS A 54 -17.07 57.02 -7.00
C LYS A 54 -18.58 57.09 -7.17
N ASN A 55 -19.12 56.87 -8.37
CA ASN A 55 -20.56 56.94 -8.62
C ASN A 55 -20.95 56.21 -9.91
N ILE A 56 -21.66 55.08 -9.78
CA ILE A 56 -22.17 54.29 -10.90
C ILE A 56 -23.70 54.04 -10.82
N GLY A 57 -24.39 54.63 -9.83
CA GLY A 57 -25.84 54.52 -9.67
C GLY A 57 -26.38 53.18 -9.12
N GLN A 58 -25.52 52.18 -8.93
CA GLN A 58 -25.75 50.88 -8.29
C GLN A 58 -24.49 50.48 -7.49
N GLU A 59 -24.50 49.42 -6.67
CA GLU A 59 -23.31 49.09 -5.87
C GLU A 59 -22.22 48.39 -6.70
N VAL A 60 -22.58 47.54 -7.67
CA VAL A 60 -21.63 46.93 -8.62
C VAL A 60 -22.16 46.96 -10.06
N ALA A 61 -21.30 47.28 -11.04
CA ALA A 61 -21.64 47.28 -12.46
C ALA A 61 -20.67 46.43 -13.28
N VAL A 62 -21.20 45.55 -14.13
CA VAL A 62 -20.41 44.71 -15.05
C VAL A 62 -20.52 45.27 -16.47
N HIS A 63 -19.39 45.69 -17.03
CA HIS A 63 -19.27 46.28 -18.36
C HIS A 63 -18.33 45.43 -19.24
N GLY A 64 -18.88 44.39 -19.86
CA GLY A 64 -18.08 43.43 -20.61
C GLY A 64 -17.11 42.69 -19.68
N SER A 65 -15.81 42.91 -19.86
CA SER A 65 -14.76 42.34 -19.01
C SER A 65 -14.28 43.27 -17.88
N ILE A 66 -15.03 44.34 -17.58
CA ILE A 66 -14.67 45.30 -16.54
C ILE A 66 -15.74 45.24 -15.45
N ILE A 67 -15.32 45.10 -14.20
CA ILE A 67 -16.20 45.16 -13.04
C ILE A 67 -15.91 46.46 -12.30
N GLU A 68 -16.93 47.29 -12.17
CA GLU A 68 -16.90 48.58 -11.50
C GLU A 68 -17.63 48.45 -10.16
N VAL A 69 -16.95 48.71 -9.05
CA VAL A 69 -17.52 48.65 -7.70
C VAL A 69 -17.66 50.07 -7.15
N ALA A 70 -18.85 50.44 -6.70
CA ALA A 70 -19.10 51.72 -6.07
C ALA A 70 -18.38 51.81 -4.72
N VAL A 71 -17.99 53.02 -4.30
CA VAL A 71 -17.51 53.24 -2.94
C VAL A 71 -18.70 53.09 -1.98
N PRO A 72 -18.69 52.12 -1.06
CA PRO A 72 -19.84 51.88 -0.19
C PRO A 72 -19.99 52.96 0.88
N GLU A 73 -21.22 53.32 1.22
CA GLU A 73 -21.51 53.99 2.49
C GLU A 73 -21.26 53.00 3.65
N PRO A 74 -20.88 53.45 4.86
CA PRO A 74 -20.49 52.55 5.96
C PRO A 74 -21.53 51.48 6.33
N ASP A 75 -22.82 51.79 6.23
CA ASP A 75 -23.95 50.88 6.45
C ASP A 75 -24.25 49.96 5.25
N LYS A 76 -23.69 50.27 4.08
CA LYS A 76 -23.80 49.51 2.83
C LYS A 76 -22.58 48.65 2.50
N TYR A 77 -21.53 48.71 3.32
CA TYR A 77 -20.28 48.00 3.08
C TYR A 77 -20.48 46.50 2.82
N ASN A 78 -21.28 45.83 3.65
CA ASN A 78 -21.52 44.39 3.53
C ASN A 78 -22.51 44.06 2.41
N ASP A 79 -23.44 44.96 2.09
CA ASP A 79 -24.32 44.82 0.91
C ASP A 79 -23.46 44.82 -0.36
N THR A 80 -22.45 45.69 -0.44
CA THR A 80 -21.55 45.77 -1.60
C THR A 80 -20.66 44.54 -1.73
N LEU A 81 -20.12 44.03 -0.61
CA LEU A 81 -19.38 42.76 -0.62
C LEU A 81 -20.25 41.59 -1.10
N LYS A 82 -21.51 41.56 -0.65
CA LYS A 82 -22.47 40.54 -1.07
C LYS A 82 -22.72 40.63 -2.59
N GLU A 83 -22.99 41.82 -3.13
CA GLU A 83 -23.23 42.01 -4.56
C GLU A 83 -22.00 41.61 -5.43
N VAL A 84 -20.78 41.90 -4.96
CA VAL A 84 -19.56 41.41 -5.61
C VAL A 84 -19.48 39.88 -5.57
N ALA A 85 -19.77 39.27 -4.41
CA ALA A 85 -19.76 37.81 -4.28
C ALA A 85 -20.84 37.16 -5.14
N GLU A 86 -22.02 37.77 -5.31
CA GLU A 86 -23.10 37.28 -6.17
C GLU A 86 -22.64 37.19 -7.64
N ILE A 87 -21.89 38.19 -8.11
CA ILE A 87 -21.32 38.21 -9.46
C ILE A 87 -20.33 37.05 -9.66
N PHE A 88 -19.40 36.86 -8.72
CA PHE A 88 -18.40 35.79 -8.86
C PHE A 88 -18.99 34.40 -8.64
N GLN A 89 -19.95 34.26 -7.72
CA GLN A 89 -20.67 33.00 -7.51
C GLN A 89 -21.41 32.59 -8.78
N ALA A 90 -22.16 33.49 -9.41
CA ALA A 90 -22.89 33.21 -10.65
C ALA A 90 -21.97 32.75 -11.80
N GLU A 91 -20.75 33.29 -11.88
CA GLU A 91 -19.75 32.86 -12.87
C GLU A 91 -19.15 31.48 -12.55
N THR A 92 -19.13 31.07 -11.28
CA THR A 92 -18.71 29.72 -10.87
C THR A 92 -19.83 28.69 -10.81
N GLU A 93 -21.10 29.10 -10.80
CA GLU A 93 -22.25 28.19 -10.85
C GLU A 93 -22.42 27.52 -12.22
N ILE A 94 -21.73 28.02 -13.24
CA ILE A 94 -21.56 27.35 -14.54
C ILE A 94 -20.47 26.28 -14.41
N THR A 95 -20.67 25.30 -13.51
CA THR A 95 -19.83 24.09 -13.46
C THR A 95 -20.63 22.89 -13.89
N GLU A 96 -20.15 22.16 -14.90
CA GLU A 96 -20.80 20.94 -15.39
C GLU A 96 -20.91 19.84 -14.31
N ARG A 97 -20.24 19.99 -13.17
CA ARG A 97 -20.13 18.97 -12.10
C ARG A 97 -21.18 19.06 -10.99
N GLU A 98 -21.91 20.17 -10.88
CA GLU A 98 -22.94 20.29 -9.86
C GLU A 98 -24.23 19.57 -10.25
N VAL A 99 -24.93 19.00 -9.27
CA VAL A 99 -26.27 18.41 -9.45
C VAL A 99 -27.21 18.86 -8.35
N VAL A 100 -28.50 18.96 -8.66
CA VAL A 100 -29.55 19.18 -7.67
C VAL A 100 -29.60 17.99 -6.72
N THR A 101 -29.61 18.26 -5.42
CA THR A 101 -29.71 17.26 -4.35
C THR A 101 -30.87 16.29 -4.62
N PRO A 102 -30.60 14.99 -4.86
CA PRO A 102 -31.66 14.00 -5.05
C PRO A 102 -32.52 13.84 -3.80
N ARG A 103 -33.77 13.43 -4.00
CA ARG A 103 -34.66 13.12 -2.86
C ARG A 103 -34.10 11.94 -2.07
N GLY A 104 -33.96 12.11 -0.75
CA GLY A 104 -33.39 11.10 0.13
C GLY A 104 -31.86 11.08 0.16
N TYR A 105 -31.19 12.04 -0.51
CA TYR A 105 -29.75 12.22 -0.36
C TYR A 105 -29.38 12.59 1.08
N GLU A 106 -28.48 11.81 1.66
CA GLU A 106 -27.93 12.01 2.99
C GLU A 106 -26.41 12.05 2.86
N SER A 107 -25.79 13.18 3.24
CA SER A 107 -24.36 13.37 3.07
C SER A 107 -23.59 12.79 4.24
N ALA A 108 -22.58 11.97 3.93
CA ALA A 108 -21.61 11.48 4.90
C ALA A 108 -20.90 12.63 5.64
N SER A 109 -20.67 13.77 4.97
CA SER A 109 -20.06 14.98 5.54
C SER A 109 -20.79 15.50 6.80
N GLN A 110 -22.09 15.24 6.96
CA GLN A 110 -22.85 15.65 8.16
C GLN A 110 -22.47 14.86 9.42
N TYR A 111 -21.80 13.71 9.23
CA TYR A 111 -21.39 12.81 10.29
C TYR A 111 -19.88 12.82 10.53
N ALA A 112 -19.20 13.83 9.98
CA ALA A 112 -17.78 14.03 10.16
C ALA A 112 -17.41 14.16 11.64
N LYS A 113 -16.26 13.57 12.00
CA LYS A 113 -15.72 13.60 13.35
C LYS A 113 -14.30 14.12 13.30
N GLU A 114 -13.87 14.74 14.39
CA GLU A 114 -12.50 15.18 14.57
C GLU A 114 -11.53 14.01 14.37
N TRP A 115 -10.53 14.24 13.52
CA TRP A 115 -9.43 13.32 13.28
C TRP A 115 -8.14 14.02 13.65
N LYS A 116 -7.31 13.38 14.48
CA LYS A 116 -6.02 13.93 14.88
C LYS A 116 -5.04 13.92 13.70
N ASP A 117 -4.64 15.11 13.27
CA ASP A 117 -3.63 15.32 12.22
C ASP A 117 -2.29 14.62 12.56
N ARG A 118 -1.46 14.40 11.54
CA ARG A 118 -0.09 13.90 11.63
C ARG A 118 0.80 14.77 12.52
N ASP A 119 0.53 16.06 12.60
CA ASP A 119 1.32 16.99 13.39
C ASP A 119 1.07 16.81 14.89
N PHE A 120 2.00 16.17 15.58
CA PHE A 120 1.93 15.96 17.03
C PHE A 120 2.41 17.16 17.85
N ARG A 121 2.92 18.22 17.21
CA ARG A 121 3.48 19.39 17.90
C ARG A 121 2.36 20.21 18.53
N GLN A 122 2.61 20.75 19.72
CA GLN A 122 1.66 21.66 20.38
C GLN A 122 1.74 23.09 19.83
N VAL A 123 2.80 23.40 19.08
CA VAL A 123 3.16 24.75 18.66
C VAL A 123 3.51 24.72 17.18
N GLN A 124 2.73 25.45 16.38
CA GLN A 124 2.97 25.67 14.95
C GLN A 124 3.30 27.14 14.68
N GLY A 125 4.11 27.38 13.66
CA GLY A 125 4.55 28.69 13.20
C GLY A 125 4.01 29.05 11.82
N LEU A 126 4.81 29.81 11.08
CA LEU A 126 4.48 30.24 9.71
C LEU A 126 4.52 29.10 8.70
N GLU A 127 4.98 27.90 9.04
CA GLU A 127 4.77 26.71 8.22
C GLU A 127 3.28 26.45 7.94
N ALA A 128 2.39 26.85 8.86
CA ALA A 128 0.93 26.74 8.72
C ALA A 128 0.27 28.04 8.23
N LEU A 129 1.01 28.93 7.53
CA LEU A 129 0.48 30.24 7.10
C LEU A 129 -0.77 30.13 6.18
N PHE A 130 -0.83 29.08 5.37
CA PHE A 130 -1.88 28.84 4.37
C PHE A 130 -2.56 27.47 4.54
N ASP A 131 -2.32 26.80 5.67
CA ASP A 131 -2.89 25.49 6.00
C ASP A 131 -3.73 25.58 7.29
N ALA A 132 -4.49 24.53 7.60
CA ALA A 132 -5.23 24.44 8.86
C ALA A 132 -4.27 24.51 10.05
N GLY A 133 -4.59 25.34 11.05
CA GLY A 133 -3.73 25.62 12.20
C GLY A 133 -3.98 27.02 12.76
N LEU A 134 -2.96 27.88 12.70
CA LEU A 134 -2.95 29.16 13.42
C LEU A 134 -3.88 30.22 12.84
N PHE A 135 -3.98 30.30 11.50
CA PHE A 135 -4.72 31.36 10.80
C PHE A 135 -6.04 30.88 10.22
N LEU A 136 -6.08 29.59 9.85
CA LEU A 136 -7.22 28.93 9.23
C LEU A 136 -7.59 27.72 10.08
N ASN A 137 -8.87 27.44 10.24
CA ASN A 137 -9.38 26.31 11.01
C ASN A 137 -10.27 25.44 10.13
N ASP A 138 -10.29 24.15 10.43
CA ASP A 138 -11.30 23.20 9.98
C ASP A 138 -12.35 23.04 11.11
N MET A 139 -13.58 23.48 10.85
CA MET A 139 -14.69 23.45 11.80
C MET A 139 -15.71 22.36 11.50
N ASP A 140 -15.69 21.75 10.32
CA ASP A 140 -16.61 20.67 9.93
C ASP A 140 -15.96 19.29 9.86
N ASN A 141 -14.65 19.21 10.12
CA ASN A 141 -13.82 18.00 10.17
C ASN A 141 -13.70 17.28 8.81
N ASP A 142 -13.72 18.05 7.71
CA ASP A 142 -13.44 17.54 6.36
C ASP A 142 -11.95 17.62 5.95
N LEU A 143 -11.10 18.12 6.86
CA LEU A 143 -9.66 18.36 6.72
C LEU A 143 -9.30 19.46 5.71
N LEU A 144 -10.26 20.32 5.36
CA LEU A 144 -10.07 21.53 4.58
C LEU A 144 -10.43 22.77 5.43
N PRO A 145 -9.69 23.88 5.30
CA PRO A 145 -10.00 25.05 6.11
C PRO A 145 -11.32 25.71 5.69
N ASP A 146 -12.18 26.01 6.66
CA ASP A 146 -13.53 26.54 6.46
C ASP A 146 -13.86 27.74 7.38
N SER A 147 -12.89 28.15 8.20
CA SER A 147 -12.98 29.29 9.11
C SER A 147 -11.64 30.00 9.23
N ILE A 148 -11.68 31.35 9.28
CA ILE A 148 -10.48 32.18 9.33
C ILE A 148 -10.44 32.95 10.65
N THR A 149 -9.33 32.84 11.38
CA THR A 149 -9.14 33.48 12.68
C THR A 149 -8.16 34.64 12.62
N ALA A 150 -7.97 35.20 11.42
CA ALA A 150 -7.10 36.34 11.15
C ALA A 150 -7.85 37.46 10.41
N LYS A 151 -7.41 38.71 10.61
CA LYS A 151 -7.90 39.88 9.87
C LYS A 151 -6.77 40.83 9.46
N ILE A 152 -6.88 41.44 8.28
CA ILE A 152 -5.95 42.49 7.83
C ILE A 152 -6.37 43.85 8.39
N LEU A 153 -5.46 44.52 9.12
CA LEU A 153 -5.65 45.87 9.62
C LEU A 153 -5.40 46.92 8.53
N ILE A 154 -6.44 47.65 8.14
CA ILE A 154 -6.36 48.77 7.20
C ILE A 154 -6.44 50.09 7.97
N ASN A 155 -5.52 51.01 7.70
CA ASN A 155 -5.48 52.33 8.35
C ASN A 155 -4.88 53.38 7.42
N ALA A 156 -4.93 54.65 7.82
CA ALA A 156 -4.48 55.78 6.99
C ALA A 156 -2.97 55.80 6.65
N SER A 157 -2.15 54.95 7.27
CA SER A 157 -0.71 54.83 6.97
C SER A 157 -0.38 53.82 5.87
N MET A 158 -1.37 53.11 5.33
CA MET A 158 -1.19 52.22 4.18
C MET A 158 -0.75 52.98 2.93
N THR A 159 0.41 52.61 2.38
CA THR A 159 0.84 53.08 1.05
C THR A 159 0.10 52.30 -0.05
N SER A 160 0.05 52.83 -1.27
CA SER A 160 -0.55 52.12 -2.42
C SER A 160 0.10 50.75 -2.67
N LYS A 161 1.41 50.61 -2.38
CA LYS A 161 2.14 49.35 -2.53
C LYS A 161 1.87 48.36 -1.40
N MET A 162 1.69 48.83 -0.17
CA MET A 162 1.19 47.99 0.92
C MET A 162 -0.21 47.47 0.62
N LEU A 163 -1.07 48.31 0.05
CA LEU A 163 -2.40 47.90 -0.38
C LEU A 163 -2.35 46.82 -1.47
N GLU A 164 -1.52 47.00 -2.50
CA GLU A 164 -1.32 45.96 -3.52
C GLU A 164 -0.87 44.63 -2.90
N ALA A 165 0.10 44.68 -1.97
CA ALA A 165 0.58 43.49 -1.26
C ALA A 165 -0.52 42.85 -0.38
N ALA A 166 -1.33 43.65 0.31
CA ALA A 166 -2.46 43.17 1.11
C ALA A 166 -3.53 42.48 0.25
N ILE A 167 -3.83 43.02 -0.94
CA ILE A 167 -4.76 42.40 -1.89
C ILE A 167 -4.23 41.03 -2.36
N ASN A 168 -2.93 40.92 -2.67
CA ASN A 168 -2.32 39.64 -3.06
C ASN A 168 -2.44 38.60 -1.95
N LEU A 169 -2.13 38.98 -0.70
CA LEU A 169 -2.22 38.08 0.44
C LEU A 169 -3.67 37.67 0.74
N ALA A 170 -4.61 38.62 0.71
CA ALA A 170 -6.03 38.35 0.91
C ALA A 170 -6.60 37.41 -0.16
N TYR A 171 -6.21 37.61 -1.41
CA TYR A 171 -6.56 36.70 -2.50
C TYR A 171 -6.03 35.29 -2.23
N ARG A 172 -4.76 35.16 -1.82
CA ARG A 172 -4.19 33.85 -1.49
C ARG A 172 -4.92 33.18 -0.34
N PHE A 173 -5.25 33.90 0.75
CA PHE A 173 -6.08 33.35 1.83
C PHE A 173 -7.45 32.90 1.33
N GLY A 174 -8.12 33.68 0.48
CA GLY A 174 -9.39 33.27 -0.11
C GLY A 174 -9.30 31.94 -0.86
N MET A 175 -8.19 31.70 -1.58
CA MET A 175 -7.95 30.44 -2.27
C MET A 175 -7.87 29.24 -1.33
N GLU A 176 -7.53 29.38 -0.05
CA GLU A 176 -7.33 28.24 0.86
C GLU A 176 -8.53 27.91 1.74
N MET A 177 -9.72 28.39 1.38
CA MET A 177 -10.92 28.33 2.24
C MET A 177 -12.10 27.67 1.54
N THR A 178 -12.85 26.79 2.18
CA THR A 178 -14.13 26.26 1.66
C THR A 178 -15.34 27.08 2.14
N GLN A 179 -15.19 27.79 3.25
CA GLN A 179 -16.15 28.76 3.79
C GLN A 179 -15.39 29.96 4.39
N ALA A 180 -16.01 31.14 4.40
CA ALA A 180 -15.44 32.34 5.00
C ALA A 180 -16.52 33.31 5.49
N VAL A 181 -16.19 34.11 6.51
CA VAL A 181 -17.04 35.21 7.01
C VAL A 181 -16.32 36.53 6.78
N LEU A 182 -16.97 37.46 6.10
CA LEU A 182 -16.45 38.76 5.71
C LEU A 182 -17.08 39.90 6.54
N PRO A 183 -16.36 41.01 6.76
CA PRO A 183 -15.08 41.38 6.14
C PRO A 183 -13.85 40.68 6.75
N PHE A 184 -12.88 40.36 5.88
CA PHE A 184 -11.53 39.92 6.26
C PHE A 184 -10.68 41.10 6.75
N THR A 185 -11.05 42.33 6.37
CA THR A 185 -10.42 43.55 6.88
C THR A 185 -11.03 44.07 8.18
N THR A 186 -10.21 44.73 8.99
CA THR A 186 -10.62 45.53 10.16
C THR A 186 -9.91 46.88 10.17
N CYS A 187 -10.31 47.80 11.05
CA CYS A 187 -9.68 49.12 11.23
C CYS A 187 -9.43 49.42 12.73
N PRO A 188 -8.59 50.41 13.07
CA PRO A 188 -8.22 50.68 14.48
C PRO A 188 -9.40 50.97 15.41
N ASP A 189 -10.51 51.50 14.86
CA ASP A 189 -11.70 51.90 15.63
C ASP A 189 -12.72 50.76 15.80
N ASP A 190 -12.48 49.59 15.21
CA ASP A 190 -13.40 48.44 15.22
C ASP A 190 -13.04 47.49 16.36
N ASP A 191 -13.86 47.38 17.40
CA ASP A 191 -13.60 46.55 18.58
C ASP A 191 -13.44 45.04 18.28
N THR A 192 -13.84 44.57 17.08
CA THR A 192 -13.74 43.15 16.69
C THR A 192 -12.30 42.66 16.51
N HIS A 193 -11.29 43.55 16.44
CA HIS A 193 -9.88 43.18 16.31
C HIS A 193 -9.32 42.38 17.49
N ARG A 194 -10.01 42.34 18.63
CA ARG A 194 -9.53 41.68 19.87
C ARG A 194 -9.73 40.17 19.89
N GLU A 195 -10.44 39.60 18.91
CA GLU A 195 -10.77 38.16 18.85
C GLU A 195 -9.99 37.42 17.75
N TYR A 196 -9.23 38.13 16.92
CA TYR A 196 -8.54 37.58 15.74
C TYR A 196 -7.03 37.86 15.79
N THR A 197 -6.25 37.05 15.10
CA THR A 197 -4.85 37.38 14.77
C THR A 197 -4.82 38.59 13.82
N LEU A 198 -4.07 39.62 14.17
CA LEU A 198 -4.01 40.84 13.35
C LEU A 198 -2.84 40.79 12.37
N ILE A 199 -3.16 40.89 11.08
CA ILE A 199 -2.18 41.04 10.01
C ILE A 199 -1.97 42.53 9.76
N ARG A 200 -0.77 43.03 10.02
CA ARG A 200 -0.44 44.46 9.91
C ARG A 200 0.72 44.68 8.95
N PHE A 201 0.55 45.61 8.02
CA PHE A 201 1.63 46.12 7.19
C PHE A 201 2.33 47.30 7.87
N VAL A 202 3.66 47.29 7.88
CA VAL A 202 4.50 48.36 8.46
C VAL A 202 5.64 48.74 7.52
N THR A 203 6.01 50.02 7.50
CA THR A 203 7.18 50.49 6.77
C THR A 203 8.44 50.08 7.51
N GLY A 204 9.41 49.53 6.80
CA GLY A 204 10.74 49.29 7.34
C GLY A 204 11.75 48.97 6.24
N ALA A 205 13.02 48.81 6.63
CA ALA A 205 14.08 48.42 5.73
C ALA A 205 13.98 46.92 5.41
N GLY A 206 13.92 46.57 4.12
CA GLY A 206 13.80 45.19 3.66
C GLY A 206 12.37 44.62 3.76
N PHE A 207 12.23 43.34 3.39
CA PHE A 207 10.96 42.60 3.50
C PHE A 207 11.06 41.56 4.62
N GLY A 208 10.02 41.47 5.46
CA GLY A 208 9.90 40.41 6.45
C GLY A 208 8.46 40.16 6.91
N VAL A 209 8.17 38.91 7.28
CA VAL A 209 6.91 38.44 7.85
C VAL A 209 7.24 37.87 9.22
N TYR A 210 6.73 38.50 10.28
CA TYR A 210 7.08 38.18 11.67
C TYR A 210 5.82 37.78 12.45
N LEU A 211 5.82 36.60 13.05
CA LEU A 211 4.78 36.19 13.97
C LEU A 211 5.13 36.64 15.39
N LYS A 212 4.40 37.62 15.92
CA LYS A 212 4.54 38.10 17.30
C LYS A 212 3.44 37.50 18.18
N ARG A 213 3.84 36.84 19.28
CA ARG A 213 2.93 36.24 20.28
C ARG A 213 2.96 37.05 21.57
N LYS A 214 1.81 37.19 22.26
CA LYS A 214 1.68 38.04 23.46
C LYS A 214 2.26 37.40 24.73
N ASN A 215 2.11 36.08 24.86
CA ASN A 215 2.72 35.26 25.91
C ASN A 215 3.45 34.12 25.20
N ASN A 216 4.76 33.95 25.41
CA ASN A 216 5.66 33.06 24.64
C ASN A 216 5.22 31.58 24.49
N CYS A 217 4.08 31.13 25.04
CA CYS A 217 3.58 29.74 24.99
C CYS A 217 2.04 29.55 24.91
N GLU A 218 1.19 30.59 24.84
CA GLU A 218 -0.29 30.41 24.79
C GLU A 218 -0.87 30.76 23.41
N PHE A 219 -1.49 29.77 22.75
CA PHE A 219 -2.09 29.87 21.42
C PHE A 219 -3.55 30.33 21.46
N GLN A 220 -3.78 31.59 21.87
CA GLN A 220 -5.07 32.23 21.57
C GLN A 220 -4.89 33.14 20.36
N SER A 221 -5.54 32.80 19.25
CA SER A 221 -5.48 33.51 17.95
C SER A 221 -5.66 35.03 18.12
N ALA A 222 -6.60 35.44 18.96
CA ALA A 222 -6.88 36.80 19.41
C ALA A 222 -5.68 37.65 19.91
N SER A 223 -4.58 37.01 20.32
CA SER A 223 -3.44 37.67 20.94
C SER A 223 -2.20 37.78 20.04
N ASN A 224 -2.26 37.21 18.84
CA ASN A 224 -1.14 37.15 17.90
C ASN A 224 -1.19 38.29 16.88
N ILE A 225 -0.01 38.72 16.44
CA ILE A 225 0.15 39.74 15.40
C ILE A 225 1.08 39.17 14.32
N LEU A 226 0.60 39.11 13.08
CA LEU A 226 1.43 38.87 11.90
C LEU A 226 1.86 40.21 11.32
N GLU A 227 3.10 40.60 11.57
CA GLU A 227 3.64 41.86 11.07
C GLU A 227 4.37 41.64 9.74
N ILE A 228 3.92 42.32 8.69
CA ILE A 228 4.53 42.30 7.37
C ILE A 228 5.24 43.65 7.18
N CYS A 229 6.56 43.60 7.23
CA CYS A 229 7.44 44.76 7.08
C CYS A 229 7.90 44.90 5.63
N GLY A 230 7.84 46.11 5.08
CA GLY A 230 8.45 46.46 3.81
C GLY A 230 7.84 47.69 3.16
N ASP A 231 8.36 48.09 1.99
CA ASP A 231 7.85 49.23 1.22
C ASP A 231 8.11 49.09 -0.29
N GLY A 232 7.42 49.92 -1.09
CA GLY A 232 7.61 50.05 -2.53
C GLY A 232 7.27 48.80 -3.35
N ASN A 233 7.74 48.76 -4.60
CA ASN A 233 7.52 47.62 -5.50
C ASN A 233 8.16 46.32 -4.99
N LEU A 234 9.19 46.42 -4.15
CA LEU A 234 9.85 45.25 -3.56
C LEU A 234 8.90 44.47 -2.66
N LEU A 235 8.11 45.15 -1.83
CA LEU A 235 7.09 44.50 -0.99
C LEU A 235 6.08 43.70 -1.83
N VAL A 236 5.58 44.29 -2.92
CA VAL A 236 4.61 43.63 -3.83
C VAL A 236 5.22 42.41 -4.48
N ASP A 237 6.45 42.50 -5.01
CA ASP A 237 7.16 41.37 -5.60
C ASP A 237 7.39 40.24 -4.59
N ARG A 238 7.84 40.55 -3.36
CA ARG A 238 8.11 39.52 -2.33
C ARG A 238 6.85 38.83 -1.82
N ILE A 239 5.76 39.56 -1.60
CA ILE A 239 4.45 38.94 -1.26
C ILE A 239 3.93 38.11 -2.43
N SER A 240 4.08 38.58 -3.67
CA SER A 240 3.67 37.79 -4.84
C SER A 240 4.46 36.48 -4.95
N ARG A 241 5.77 36.50 -4.69
CA ARG A 241 6.59 35.27 -4.63
C ARG A 241 6.13 34.34 -3.52
N LEU A 242 5.87 34.87 -2.31
CA LEU A 242 5.33 34.10 -1.20
C LEU A 242 4.00 33.42 -1.59
N CYS A 243 3.08 34.16 -2.21
CA CYS A 243 1.79 33.64 -2.67
C CYS A 243 1.91 32.66 -3.86
N ASN A 244 2.96 32.74 -4.68
CA ASN A 244 3.16 31.80 -5.79
C ASN A 244 3.81 30.49 -5.35
N LYS A 245 4.67 30.52 -4.32
CA LYS A 245 5.58 29.40 -4.01
C LYS A 245 5.28 28.72 -2.67
N TYR A 246 4.98 29.49 -1.62
CA TYR A 246 4.81 28.94 -0.27
C TYR A 246 3.51 28.16 -0.13
N PRO A 247 3.48 27.00 0.56
CA PRO A 247 4.57 26.38 1.34
C PRO A 247 5.43 25.37 0.57
N ASN A 248 5.32 25.29 -0.76
CA ASN A 248 6.01 24.27 -1.55
C ASN A 248 7.53 24.49 -1.55
N LEU A 249 8.27 23.41 -1.28
CA LEU A 249 9.74 23.40 -1.33
C LEU A 249 10.28 22.80 -2.63
N GLY A 250 9.58 21.78 -3.15
CA GLY A 250 9.98 21.01 -4.32
C GLY A 250 9.64 19.53 -4.17
N GLU A 251 9.59 18.77 -5.27
CA GLU A 251 9.27 17.32 -5.30
C GLU A 251 8.02 16.91 -4.46
N GLY A 252 7.08 17.83 -4.22
CA GLY A 252 5.89 17.56 -3.39
C GLY A 252 6.10 17.68 -1.87
N ALA A 253 7.26 18.13 -1.40
CA ALA A 253 7.52 18.52 -0.02
C ALA A 253 7.02 19.94 0.31
N ASP A 254 6.80 20.17 1.59
CA ASP A 254 6.32 21.43 2.17
C ASP A 254 7.08 21.75 3.47
N TRP A 255 6.88 22.95 4.01
CA TRP A 255 7.56 23.37 5.24
C TRP A 255 7.16 22.56 6.47
N GLN A 256 5.92 22.06 6.57
CA GLN A 256 5.49 21.25 7.71
C GLN A 256 6.25 19.92 7.75
N SER A 257 6.32 19.21 6.62
CA SER A 257 7.08 17.97 6.47
C SER A 257 8.59 18.17 6.70
N PHE A 258 9.16 19.31 6.27
CA PHE A 258 10.53 19.67 6.59
C PHE A 258 10.77 19.81 8.11
N ILE A 259 9.88 20.49 8.83
CA ILE A 259 10.02 20.66 10.28
C ILE A 259 9.88 19.32 11.03
N LEU A 260 8.88 18.51 10.66
CA LEU A 260 8.71 17.17 11.25
C LEU A 260 9.93 16.28 11.01
N ARG A 261 10.58 16.40 9.84
CA ARG A 261 11.81 15.67 9.53
C ARG A 261 12.98 16.12 10.40
N ILE A 262 13.17 17.43 10.63
CA ILE A 262 14.21 17.90 11.55
C ILE A 262 13.99 17.32 12.96
N ILE A 263 12.74 17.25 13.44
CA ILE A 263 12.43 16.64 14.75
C ILE A 263 12.86 15.17 14.79
N ASN A 264 12.59 14.40 13.73
CA ASN A 264 13.07 13.02 13.60
C ASN A 264 14.61 12.93 13.56
N SER A 265 15.29 13.91 12.94
CA SER A 265 16.75 13.94 12.93
C SER A 265 17.34 14.18 14.32
N PHE A 266 16.71 14.97 15.18
CA PHE A 266 17.16 15.13 16.58
C PHE A 266 17.15 13.79 17.34
N THR A 267 16.22 12.88 17.05
CA THR A 267 16.16 11.58 17.72
C THR A 267 17.05 10.50 17.09
N MET A 268 17.91 10.86 16.12
CA MET A 268 18.71 9.93 15.30
C MET A 268 17.89 8.87 14.54
N ASN A 269 16.59 9.11 14.32
CA ASN A 269 15.71 8.14 13.63
C ASN A 269 15.92 8.13 12.11
N ASP A 270 16.66 9.08 11.56
CA ASP A 270 17.04 9.14 10.15
C ASP A 270 18.56 9.36 9.98
N VAL A 271 19.04 9.13 8.76
CA VAL A 271 20.45 9.31 8.41
C VAL A 271 20.92 10.77 8.54
N ASP A 272 20.02 11.74 8.34
CA ASP A 272 20.34 13.17 8.46
C ASP A 272 20.73 13.51 9.90
N GLY A 273 19.96 13.03 10.87
CA GLY A 273 20.25 13.09 12.29
C GLY A 273 21.54 12.37 12.65
N GLN A 274 21.73 11.15 12.16
CA GLN A 274 22.92 10.35 12.44
C GLN A 274 24.21 11.04 11.95
N LEU A 275 24.19 11.63 10.76
CA LEU A 275 25.29 12.44 10.23
C LEU A 275 25.52 13.71 11.04
N ALA A 276 24.44 14.39 11.45
CA ALA A 276 24.54 15.58 12.31
C ALA A 276 25.18 15.24 13.67
N TYR A 277 24.87 14.08 14.26
CA TYR A 277 25.53 13.59 15.47
C TYR A 277 27.01 13.31 15.26
N LEU A 278 27.38 12.61 14.18
CA LEU A 278 28.78 12.35 13.83
C LEU A 278 29.57 13.65 13.71
N ASN A 279 29.03 14.62 12.96
CA ASN A 279 29.70 15.90 12.74
C ASN A 279 29.75 16.77 14.02
N ALA A 280 28.76 16.68 14.90
CA ALA A 280 28.72 17.44 16.15
C ALA A 280 29.69 16.90 17.22
N PHE A 281 29.82 15.57 17.32
CA PHE A 281 30.42 14.94 18.50
C PHE A 281 31.63 14.05 18.20
N ALA A 282 31.88 13.68 16.94
CA ALA A 282 32.92 12.71 16.59
C ALA A 282 33.61 12.96 15.22
N LYS A 283 33.49 14.17 14.64
CA LYS A 283 33.88 14.47 13.25
C LYS A 283 35.29 14.02 12.87
N ASN A 284 36.25 14.19 13.79
CA ASN A 284 37.67 13.93 13.53
C ASN A 284 38.17 12.64 14.20
N ASP A 285 37.31 11.94 14.94
CA ASP A 285 37.68 10.76 15.69
C ASP A 285 37.69 9.52 14.80
N ASN A 286 38.50 8.52 15.17
CA ASN A 286 38.48 7.22 14.51
C ASN A 286 37.31 6.41 15.06
N VAL A 287 36.18 6.44 14.37
CA VAL A 287 34.91 5.85 14.83
C VAL A 287 34.32 4.87 13.81
N THR A 288 33.50 3.95 14.32
CA THR A 288 32.60 3.12 13.51
C THR A 288 31.18 3.65 13.70
N CYS A 289 30.58 4.11 12.62
CA CYS A 289 29.23 4.62 12.54
C CYS A 289 28.32 3.50 12.03
N VAL A 290 27.43 3.02 12.89
CA VAL A 290 26.44 2.00 12.53
C VAL A 290 25.12 2.71 12.26
N PHE A 291 24.88 3.05 11.00
CA PHE A 291 23.83 3.98 10.55
C PHE A 291 22.72 3.26 9.78
N SER A 292 21.65 4.00 9.51
CA SER A 292 20.52 3.52 8.70
C SER A 292 20.96 3.29 7.25
N PRO A 293 20.39 2.30 6.54
CA PRO A 293 20.82 1.90 5.19
C PRO A 293 20.95 3.06 4.17
N GLU A 294 20.19 4.13 4.35
CA GLU A 294 20.10 5.31 3.49
C GLU A 294 21.43 6.01 3.25
N TYR A 295 22.42 5.86 4.15
CA TYR A 295 23.74 6.49 3.93
C TYR A 295 24.42 5.96 2.66
N GLU A 296 24.07 4.74 2.22
CA GLU A 296 24.66 4.11 1.04
C GLU A 296 24.40 4.93 -0.24
N GLU A 297 23.26 5.63 -0.35
CA GLU A 297 22.91 6.48 -1.51
C GLU A 297 23.94 7.60 -1.76
N LYS A 298 24.57 8.09 -0.69
CA LYS A 298 25.56 9.19 -0.72
C LYS A 298 26.90 8.78 -0.15
N ARG A 299 27.21 7.48 -0.13
CA ARG A 299 28.40 6.93 0.52
C ARG A 299 29.69 7.67 0.17
N ASP A 300 29.96 7.84 -1.14
CA ASP A 300 31.19 8.48 -1.62
C ASP A 300 31.33 9.92 -1.10
N LEU A 301 30.22 10.67 -1.02
CA LEU A 301 30.20 12.03 -0.49
C LEU A 301 30.42 12.02 1.02
N ILE A 302 29.74 11.13 1.75
CA ILE A 302 29.82 11.01 3.20
C ILE A 302 31.24 10.60 3.64
N GLU A 303 31.81 9.56 3.04
CA GLU A 303 33.16 9.07 3.36
C GLU A 303 34.24 10.13 3.04
N LYS A 304 34.02 10.98 2.03
CA LYS A 304 34.90 12.11 1.75
C LYS A 304 34.88 13.18 2.84
N ILE A 305 33.72 13.41 3.46
CA ILE A 305 33.55 14.40 4.53
C ILE A 305 34.03 13.86 5.88
N PHE A 306 33.85 12.57 6.11
CA PHE A 306 34.26 11.87 7.33
C PHE A 306 35.29 10.76 7.05
N PRO A 307 36.52 11.11 6.63
CA PRO A 307 37.51 10.12 6.20
C PRO A 307 38.02 9.21 7.34
N ASN A 308 37.83 9.62 8.60
CA ASN A 308 38.23 8.84 9.78
C ASN A 308 37.09 7.92 10.29
N ALA A 309 35.88 8.07 9.75
CA ALA A 309 34.74 7.24 10.11
C ALA A 309 34.63 6.03 9.18
N LYS A 310 34.33 4.86 9.76
CA LYS A 310 33.90 3.69 9.01
C LYS A 310 32.40 3.54 9.14
N PHE A 311 31.70 3.30 8.03
CA PHE A 311 30.26 3.17 8.02
C PHE A 311 29.85 1.70 7.89
N ASP A 312 28.86 1.31 8.68
CA ASP A 312 28.16 0.03 8.59
C ASP A 312 26.65 0.28 8.73
N ASN A 313 25.85 -0.66 8.23
CA ASN A 313 24.39 -0.59 8.29
C ASN A 313 23.89 -1.38 9.52
N TYR A 314 23.15 -0.74 10.43
CA TYR A 314 22.69 -1.43 11.66
C TYR A 314 21.76 -2.60 11.38
N LYS A 315 21.02 -2.55 10.25
CA LYS A 315 20.11 -3.59 9.78
C LYS A 315 20.82 -4.68 8.95
N ARG A 316 22.13 -4.56 8.70
CA ARG A 316 22.90 -5.58 7.96
C ARG A 316 22.86 -6.91 8.70
N ARG A 317 22.61 -7.98 7.96
CA ARG A 317 22.52 -9.34 8.51
C ARG A 317 23.90 -9.86 8.93
N THR A 318 23.98 -10.44 10.12
CA THR A 318 25.16 -11.13 10.66
C THR A 318 24.78 -12.54 11.10
N ILE A 319 25.62 -13.54 10.81
CA ILE A 319 25.30 -14.93 11.14
C ILE A 319 25.37 -15.11 12.66
N LYS A 320 24.25 -15.54 13.25
CA LYS A 320 24.15 -15.90 14.66
C LYS A 320 24.38 -17.39 14.86
N ARG A 321 23.76 -18.22 14.02
CA ARG A 321 23.86 -19.68 14.03
C ARG A 321 23.75 -20.22 12.62
N GLU A 322 24.42 -21.33 12.36
CA GLU A 322 24.30 -22.08 11.10
C GLU A 322 24.51 -23.57 11.36
N LYS A 323 23.83 -24.41 10.58
CA LYS A 323 23.97 -25.86 10.65
C LYS A 323 23.63 -26.50 9.31
N THR A 324 24.36 -27.56 8.96
CA THR A 324 24.06 -28.43 7.83
C THR A 324 23.64 -29.80 8.35
N TYR A 325 22.64 -30.40 7.72
CA TYR A 325 22.06 -31.69 8.08
C TYR A 325 22.43 -32.75 7.06
N ASP A 326 22.72 -33.96 7.54
CA ASP A 326 22.92 -35.14 6.70
C ASP A 326 21.64 -35.98 6.70
N ILE A 327 20.95 -36.03 5.55
CA ILE A 327 19.63 -36.64 5.39
C ILE A 327 19.75 -37.84 4.45
N THR A 328 19.20 -39.01 4.81
CA THR A 328 19.19 -40.16 3.90
C THR A 328 18.28 -39.92 2.70
N TRP A 329 18.58 -40.53 1.56
CA TRP A 329 17.78 -40.40 0.35
C TRP A 329 16.63 -41.43 0.34
N GLU A 330 15.38 -40.99 0.19
CA GLU A 330 14.20 -41.88 0.20
C GLU A 330 14.28 -43.01 -0.83
N VAL A 331 14.94 -42.78 -1.97
CA VAL A 331 15.15 -43.80 -3.01
C VAL A 331 16.05 -44.93 -2.53
N GLU A 332 17.07 -44.62 -1.73
CA GLU A 332 17.92 -45.65 -1.13
C GLU A 332 17.21 -46.36 0.02
N ASP A 333 16.37 -45.65 0.77
CA ASP A 333 15.52 -46.24 1.81
C ASP A 333 14.56 -47.28 1.20
N LEU A 334 13.87 -46.96 0.09
CA LEU A 334 13.01 -47.90 -0.62
C LEU A 334 13.79 -49.14 -1.13
N LYS A 335 14.97 -48.93 -1.72
CA LYS A 335 15.82 -50.05 -2.19
C LYS A 335 16.26 -50.93 -1.03
N ALA A 336 16.62 -50.34 0.11
CA ALA A 336 16.99 -51.07 1.31
C ALA A 336 15.80 -51.91 1.81
N ILE A 337 14.60 -51.34 1.91
CA ILE A 337 13.39 -52.07 2.30
C ILE A 337 13.13 -53.26 1.37
N ILE A 338 13.23 -53.07 0.05
CA ILE A 338 13.04 -54.17 -0.91
C ILE A 338 14.09 -55.26 -0.71
N ARG A 339 15.37 -54.89 -0.56
CA ARG A 339 16.47 -55.85 -0.38
C ARG A 339 16.41 -56.63 0.92
N GLU A 340 16.06 -55.94 2.00
CA GLU A 340 16.14 -56.50 3.34
C GLU A 340 14.84 -57.21 3.75
N LYS A 341 13.70 -56.84 3.18
CA LYS A 341 12.38 -57.36 3.59
C LYS A 341 11.66 -58.16 2.51
N LEU A 342 11.77 -57.79 1.23
CA LEU A 342 11.05 -58.47 0.14
C LEU A 342 11.89 -59.57 -0.51
N LEU A 343 13.14 -59.30 -0.89
CA LEU A 343 14.00 -60.28 -1.55
C LEU A 343 14.22 -61.58 -0.73
N PRO A 344 14.32 -61.56 0.61
CA PRO A 344 14.53 -62.78 1.39
C PRO A 344 13.33 -63.74 1.43
N ILE A 345 12.13 -63.26 1.11
CA ILE A 345 10.87 -64.01 1.23
C ILE A 345 10.28 -64.46 -0.11
N VAL A 346 10.85 -64.01 -1.24
CA VAL A 346 10.45 -64.44 -2.57
C VAL A 346 11.32 -65.60 -3.07
N HIS A 347 10.74 -66.50 -3.85
CA HIS A 347 11.39 -67.72 -4.33
C HIS A 347 11.33 -67.84 -5.85
N LEU A 348 12.23 -68.65 -6.43
CA LEU A 348 12.28 -68.88 -7.88
C LEU A 348 10.92 -69.34 -8.41
N GLY A 349 10.37 -68.60 -9.37
CA GLY A 349 9.08 -68.87 -9.99
C GLY A 349 7.87 -68.21 -9.33
N ASP A 350 8.05 -67.47 -8.24
CA ASP A 350 6.99 -66.65 -7.66
C ASP A 350 6.62 -65.48 -8.57
N SER A 351 5.36 -65.06 -8.48
CA SER A 351 4.89 -63.81 -9.06
C SER A 351 4.79 -62.70 -8.01
N VAL A 352 5.36 -61.52 -8.33
CA VAL A 352 5.39 -60.35 -7.46
C VAL A 352 4.62 -59.19 -8.10
N SER A 353 3.72 -58.59 -7.33
CA SER A 353 3.14 -57.28 -7.64
C SER A 353 3.53 -56.24 -6.60
N LEU A 354 4.01 -55.10 -7.06
CA LEU A 354 4.51 -53.99 -6.25
C LEU A 354 3.74 -52.71 -6.56
N GLN A 355 3.39 -52.02 -5.48
CA GLN A 355 2.89 -50.65 -5.50
C GLN A 355 3.64 -49.85 -4.45
N CYS A 356 4.34 -48.81 -4.88
CA CYS A 356 5.16 -47.96 -4.03
C CYS A 356 4.83 -46.48 -4.30
N ALA A 357 5.09 -45.64 -3.30
CA ALA A 357 5.08 -44.19 -3.47
C ALA A 357 6.36 -43.58 -2.87
N VAL A 358 6.98 -42.67 -3.62
CA VAL A 358 8.14 -41.83 -3.24
C VAL A 358 7.90 -40.41 -3.76
N SER A 359 8.45 -39.38 -3.14
CA SER A 359 8.21 -37.99 -3.54
C SER A 359 8.97 -37.58 -4.81
N GLU A 360 9.96 -38.35 -5.25
CA GLU A 360 10.72 -38.14 -6.51
C GLU A 360 9.92 -37.74 -7.77
N ASP A 361 10.53 -36.95 -8.66
CA ASP A 361 10.09 -36.68 -10.05
C ASP A 361 9.81 -37.96 -10.87
N LYS A 362 8.84 -37.90 -11.81
CA LYS A 362 8.47 -39.01 -12.71
C LYS A 362 9.67 -39.71 -13.37
N LYS A 363 10.63 -38.98 -13.92
CA LYS A 363 11.83 -39.54 -14.56
C LYS A 363 12.69 -40.31 -13.56
N ALA A 364 12.81 -39.83 -12.33
CA ALA A 364 13.54 -40.51 -11.27
C ALA A 364 12.78 -41.78 -10.81
N ARG A 365 11.45 -41.69 -10.66
CA ARG A 365 10.57 -42.84 -10.38
C ARG A 365 10.64 -43.90 -11.47
N ASP A 366 10.60 -43.53 -12.74
CA ASP A 366 10.68 -44.47 -13.87
C ASP A 366 12.03 -45.22 -13.87
N LYS A 367 13.16 -44.50 -13.66
CA LYS A 367 14.49 -45.13 -13.49
C LYS A 367 14.54 -46.07 -12.28
N LEU A 368 13.88 -45.70 -11.19
CA LEU A 368 13.82 -46.50 -9.98
C LEU A 368 12.99 -47.78 -10.20
N ASN A 369 11.86 -47.65 -10.88
CA ASN A 369 10.98 -48.74 -11.27
C ASN A 369 11.73 -49.78 -12.13
N ASP A 370 12.48 -49.32 -13.14
CA ASP A 370 13.30 -50.19 -13.98
C ASP A 370 14.36 -50.95 -13.18
N LYS A 371 15.03 -50.28 -12.24
CA LYS A 371 16.05 -50.89 -11.38
C LYS A 371 15.46 -51.94 -10.46
N ILE A 372 14.34 -51.64 -9.80
CA ILE A 372 13.64 -52.59 -8.92
C ILE A 372 13.13 -53.79 -9.72
N CYS A 373 12.52 -53.56 -10.89
CA CYS A 373 12.07 -54.62 -11.77
C CYS A 373 13.23 -55.53 -12.23
N ALA A 374 14.37 -54.95 -12.58
CA ALA A 374 15.56 -55.71 -12.96
C ALA A 374 16.11 -56.52 -11.78
N GLU A 375 16.14 -55.94 -10.57
CA GLU A 375 16.61 -56.60 -9.36
C GLU A 375 15.75 -57.81 -9.00
N LEU A 376 14.42 -57.69 -9.10
CA LEU A 376 13.48 -58.81 -8.89
C LEU A 376 13.63 -59.89 -9.95
N LYS A 377 13.68 -59.52 -11.24
CA LYS A 377 13.89 -60.48 -12.34
C LYS A 377 15.20 -61.25 -12.18
N ASN A 378 16.27 -60.58 -11.74
CA ASN A 378 17.56 -61.22 -11.46
C ASN A 378 17.50 -62.20 -10.27
N HIS A 379 16.55 -62.03 -9.35
CA HIS A 379 16.26 -62.99 -8.27
C HIS A 379 15.37 -64.17 -8.71
N GLY A 380 14.96 -64.22 -9.99
CA GLY A 380 14.24 -65.36 -10.56
C GLY A 380 12.72 -65.34 -10.37
N VAL A 381 12.13 -64.17 -10.09
CA VAL A 381 10.67 -63.98 -9.97
C VAL A 381 10.08 -63.29 -11.21
N SER A 382 8.81 -63.57 -11.52
CA SER A 382 8.03 -62.75 -12.46
C SER A 382 7.49 -61.51 -11.75
N VAL A 383 7.48 -60.38 -12.47
CA VAL A 383 6.90 -59.12 -11.98
C VAL A 383 5.62 -58.87 -12.77
N ASP A 384 4.47 -59.13 -12.14
CA ASP A 384 3.15 -58.97 -12.78
C ASP A 384 2.75 -57.50 -12.86
N LYS A 385 3.05 -56.74 -11.81
CA LYS A 385 2.76 -55.31 -11.71
C LYS A 385 3.85 -54.63 -10.89
N CYS A 386 4.37 -53.51 -11.38
CA CYS A 386 5.26 -52.65 -10.59
C CYS A 386 4.88 -51.21 -10.87
N GLN A 387 4.37 -50.53 -9.85
CA GLN A 387 3.91 -49.15 -9.92
C GLN A 387 4.64 -48.34 -8.87
N ILE A 388 5.40 -47.35 -9.29
CA ILE A 388 5.98 -46.35 -8.40
C ILE A 388 5.36 -45.01 -8.75
N ILE A 389 4.46 -44.55 -7.89
CA ILE A 389 3.79 -43.25 -8.03
C ILE A 389 4.49 -42.18 -7.22
N CYS A 390 4.12 -40.92 -7.48
CA CYS A 390 4.46 -39.80 -6.63
C CYS A 390 3.74 -39.92 -5.27
N SER A 391 4.45 -39.74 -4.16
CA SER A 391 3.85 -39.67 -2.83
C SER A 391 3.09 -38.36 -2.60
N TYR A 392 3.49 -37.28 -3.28
CA TYR A 392 2.73 -36.04 -3.41
C TYR A 392 1.63 -36.21 -4.46
N LYS A 393 0.37 -35.88 -4.10
CA LYS A 393 -0.84 -36.08 -4.91
C LYS A 393 -0.96 -37.50 -5.49
N GLN A 394 -0.99 -38.49 -4.59
CA GLN A 394 -0.97 -39.92 -4.96
C GLN A 394 -2.09 -40.31 -5.93
N GLY A 395 -3.30 -39.78 -5.71
CA GLY A 395 -4.46 -40.01 -6.59
C GLY A 395 -4.21 -39.50 -8.00
N PHE A 396 -3.70 -38.27 -8.13
CA PHE A 396 -3.35 -37.67 -9.42
C PHE A 396 -2.28 -38.49 -10.14
N SER A 397 -1.17 -38.84 -9.46
CA SER A 397 -0.09 -39.64 -10.06
C SER A 397 -0.56 -41.04 -10.45
N TRP A 398 -1.38 -41.70 -9.62
CA TRP A 398 -1.95 -43.01 -9.96
C TRP A 398 -2.82 -42.94 -11.22
N ILE A 399 -3.72 -41.95 -11.29
CA ILE A 399 -4.61 -41.80 -12.44
C ILE A 399 -3.80 -41.46 -13.70
N ASN A 400 -2.92 -40.46 -13.61
CA ASN A 400 -2.14 -39.98 -14.74
C ASN A 400 -1.14 -41.03 -15.26
N ASP A 401 -0.38 -41.65 -14.35
CA ASP A 401 0.74 -42.52 -14.73
C ASP A 401 0.27 -43.94 -15.11
N PHE A 402 -0.90 -44.39 -14.64
CA PHE A 402 -1.34 -45.78 -14.80
C PHE A 402 -2.78 -45.96 -15.30
N VAL A 403 -3.76 -45.22 -14.78
CA VAL A 403 -5.17 -45.38 -15.20
C VAL A 403 -5.42 -44.84 -16.60
N ILE A 404 -4.93 -43.64 -16.92
CA ILE A 404 -5.05 -43.05 -18.26
C ILE A 404 -4.46 -43.98 -19.35
N PRO A 405 -3.25 -44.55 -19.18
CA PRO A 405 -2.72 -45.56 -20.11
C PRO A 405 -3.61 -46.78 -20.30
N ASP A 406 -4.33 -47.23 -19.27
CA ASP A 406 -5.27 -48.35 -19.38
C ASP A 406 -6.56 -47.94 -20.10
N LEU A 407 -7.12 -46.77 -19.76
CA LEU A 407 -8.30 -46.22 -20.43
C LEU A 407 -8.08 -46.00 -21.93
N ARG A 408 -6.86 -45.58 -22.35
CA ARG A 408 -6.48 -45.43 -23.77
C ARG A 408 -6.59 -46.72 -24.58
N LYS A 409 -6.51 -47.89 -23.94
CA LYS A 409 -6.63 -49.20 -24.61
C LYS A 409 -8.08 -49.57 -24.91
N LEU A 410 -9.04 -48.92 -24.25
CA LEU A 410 -10.46 -49.18 -24.39
C LEU A 410 -11.02 -48.46 -25.62
N LYS A 411 -12.07 -49.05 -26.23
CA LYS A 411 -12.77 -48.45 -27.38
C LYS A 411 -14.15 -47.99 -26.94
N LYS A 412 -14.64 -46.90 -27.55
CA LYS A 412 -15.99 -46.34 -27.34
C LYS A 412 -16.24 -45.84 -25.91
N LEU A 413 -15.21 -45.27 -25.29
CA LEU A 413 -15.32 -44.59 -24.01
C LEU A 413 -16.21 -43.34 -24.16
N GLN A 414 -17.23 -43.21 -23.31
CA GLN A 414 -18.15 -42.06 -23.32
C GLN A 414 -18.06 -41.23 -22.04
N GLU A 415 -17.94 -41.89 -20.88
CA GLU A 415 -18.01 -41.24 -19.58
C GLU A 415 -17.04 -41.91 -18.60
N ILE A 416 -16.42 -41.11 -17.73
CA ILE A 416 -15.56 -41.54 -16.64
C ILE A 416 -16.12 -40.95 -15.35
N THR A 417 -16.28 -41.79 -14.32
CA THR A 417 -16.60 -41.34 -12.97
C THR A 417 -15.43 -41.64 -12.04
N ILE A 418 -14.98 -40.62 -11.33
CA ILE A 418 -13.95 -40.73 -10.30
C ILE A 418 -14.63 -40.55 -8.94
N TYR A 419 -14.73 -41.64 -8.21
CA TYR A 419 -15.18 -41.64 -6.84
C TYR A 419 -14.03 -41.26 -5.91
N PHE A 420 -14.27 -40.38 -4.95
CA PHE A 420 -13.32 -40.07 -3.88
C PHE A 420 -13.96 -40.27 -2.50
N LYS A 421 -13.19 -40.75 -1.54
CA LYS A 421 -13.63 -40.87 -0.15
C LYS A 421 -13.40 -39.54 0.58
N PRO A 422 -14.41 -38.93 1.24
CA PRO A 422 -14.22 -37.72 2.02
C PRO A 422 -13.24 -37.91 3.17
N MET A 423 -12.52 -36.86 3.52
CA MET A 423 -11.57 -36.85 4.63
C MET A 423 -12.24 -36.30 5.89
N LEU A 424 -12.74 -37.19 6.75
CA LEU A 424 -13.47 -36.86 7.97
C LEU A 424 -12.80 -37.50 9.18
N ALA A 425 -12.84 -36.81 10.33
CA ALA A 425 -12.32 -37.35 11.57
C ALA A 425 -12.99 -38.69 11.92
N SER A 426 -12.20 -39.65 12.41
CA SER A 426 -12.70 -40.94 12.85
C SER A 426 -13.77 -40.74 13.92
N ASP A 427 -15.00 -41.16 13.62
CA ASP A 427 -16.23 -41.01 14.41
C ASP A 427 -17.10 -39.76 14.13
N SER A 428 -16.79 -38.98 13.09
CA SER A 428 -17.60 -37.83 12.67
C SER A 428 -18.11 -37.96 11.22
N ASP A 429 -19.41 -37.73 11.04
CA ASP A 429 -20.05 -37.53 9.73
C ASP A 429 -20.20 -36.02 9.39
N GLU A 430 -19.55 -35.14 10.15
CA GLU A 430 -19.72 -33.69 10.04
C GLU A 430 -19.02 -33.12 8.81
N TRP A 431 -19.80 -32.48 7.93
CA TRP A 431 -19.30 -31.74 6.78
C TRP A 431 -19.09 -30.26 7.15
N ASN A 432 -17.91 -29.92 7.68
CA ASN A 432 -17.61 -28.58 8.17
C ASN A 432 -17.36 -27.57 7.04
N ASP A 433 -18.40 -26.83 6.64
CA ASP A 433 -18.39 -25.78 5.62
C ASP A 433 -18.50 -24.38 6.25
N GLU A 434 -17.37 -23.86 6.75
CA GLU A 434 -17.23 -22.49 7.29
C GLU A 434 -17.11 -21.45 6.17
N SER A 435 -17.27 -20.15 6.47
CA SER A 435 -17.10 -19.09 5.47
C SER A 435 -15.62 -18.92 5.10
N GLY A 436 -15.31 -18.86 3.80
CA GLY A 436 -13.96 -18.63 3.28
C GLY A 436 -13.84 -17.38 2.40
N ILE A 437 -14.74 -16.40 2.56
CA ILE A 437 -14.68 -15.13 1.80
C ILE A 437 -13.39 -14.36 2.12
N ALA A 438 -13.06 -14.23 3.40
CA ALA A 438 -11.90 -13.48 3.86
C ALA A 438 -10.98 -14.38 4.70
N PRO A 439 -9.69 -14.05 4.84
CA PRO A 439 -8.78 -14.77 5.72
C PRO A 439 -9.32 -14.82 7.16
N ASN A 440 -9.21 -15.99 7.81
CA ASN A 440 -9.65 -16.18 9.19
C ASN A 440 -8.48 -16.55 10.10
N TYR A 441 -7.74 -15.53 10.55
CA TYR A 441 -6.59 -15.72 11.44
C TYR A 441 -6.94 -16.25 12.84
N GLY A 442 -8.22 -16.20 13.25
CA GLY A 442 -8.65 -16.63 14.58
C GLY A 442 -8.89 -18.14 14.71
N ASN A 443 -9.04 -18.86 13.59
CA ASN A 443 -9.48 -20.26 13.60
C ASN A 443 -8.39 -21.27 14.02
N ILE A 444 -7.14 -20.83 14.14
CA ILE A 444 -6.01 -21.65 14.59
C ILE A 444 -5.82 -21.68 16.12
N TYR A 445 -6.63 -20.91 16.87
CA TYR A 445 -6.52 -20.73 18.33
C TYR A 445 -7.67 -21.38 19.12
N ASP A 446 -8.30 -22.41 18.55
CA ASP A 446 -9.44 -23.13 19.14
C ASP A 446 -9.06 -24.09 20.29
N ASN A 447 -7.77 -24.35 20.51
CA ASN A 447 -7.23 -25.19 21.57
C ASN A 447 -7.83 -26.61 21.58
N ASP A 448 -8.00 -27.20 20.40
CA ASP A 448 -8.49 -28.56 20.21
C ASP A 448 -7.42 -29.44 19.55
N PRO A 449 -6.69 -30.26 20.32
CA PRO A 449 -5.64 -31.13 19.78
C PRO A 449 -6.15 -32.25 18.88
N GLU A 450 -7.45 -32.58 18.92
CA GLU A 450 -8.03 -33.65 18.09
C GLU A 450 -8.67 -33.12 16.81
N LYS A 451 -8.79 -31.79 16.66
CA LYS A 451 -9.37 -31.18 15.47
C LYS A 451 -8.50 -31.42 14.24
N TRP A 452 -9.09 -31.97 13.19
CA TRP A 452 -8.45 -32.09 11.89
C TRP A 452 -8.47 -30.73 11.17
N ARG A 453 -7.33 -30.32 10.64
CA ARG A 453 -7.19 -29.10 9.82
C ARG A 453 -7.53 -29.33 8.35
N ASP A 454 -7.47 -30.58 7.92
CA ASP A 454 -7.94 -31.05 6.61
C ASP A 454 -9.43 -30.76 6.42
N ILE A 455 -9.81 -30.38 5.20
CA ILE A 455 -11.22 -30.19 4.84
C ILE A 455 -11.81 -31.47 4.22
N PRO A 456 -13.14 -31.67 4.27
CA PRO A 456 -13.79 -32.90 3.79
C PRO A 456 -13.43 -33.31 2.36
N ILE A 457 -13.16 -32.32 1.50
CA ILE A 457 -12.85 -32.53 0.08
C ILE A 457 -11.36 -32.69 -0.22
N ARG A 458 -10.48 -32.82 0.77
CA ARG A 458 -9.02 -32.87 0.54
C ARG A 458 -8.59 -33.88 -0.55
N ASN A 459 -9.17 -35.07 -0.55
CA ASN A 459 -8.87 -36.08 -1.58
C ASN A 459 -9.29 -35.61 -2.99
N LEU A 460 -10.34 -34.81 -3.13
CA LEU A 460 -10.69 -34.16 -4.39
C LEU A 460 -9.72 -33.02 -4.73
N GLN A 461 -9.24 -32.26 -3.74
CA GLN A 461 -8.25 -31.20 -3.95
C GLN A 461 -6.94 -31.76 -4.53
N GLU A 462 -6.47 -32.88 -3.99
CA GLU A 462 -5.29 -33.60 -4.48
C GLU A 462 -5.46 -34.13 -5.93
N LEU A 463 -6.67 -34.11 -6.50
CA LEU A 463 -6.93 -34.47 -7.88
C LEU A 463 -6.96 -33.27 -8.83
N TYR A 464 -6.89 -32.02 -8.39
CA TYR A 464 -6.88 -30.89 -9.32
C TYR A 464 -5.58 -30.85 -10.17
N PRO A 465 -5.62 -30.58 -11.50
CA PRO A 465 -6.76 -30.56 -12.44
C PRO A 465 -6.82 -31.85 -13.31
N ILE A 466 -7.00 -33.02 -12.71
CA ILE A 466 -6.95 -34.33 -13.39
C ILE A 466 -7.94 -34.47 -14.55
N ASP A 467 -9.08 -33.76 -14.52
CA ASP A 467 -10.07 -33.86 -15.58
C ASP A 467 -9.61 -33.20 -16.88
N ASP A 468 -8.85 -32.10 -16.81
CA ASP A 468 -8.14 -31.51 -17.96
C ASP A 468 -7.13 -32.51 -18.54
N VAL A 469 -6.35 -33.15 -17.67
CA VAL A 469 -5.34 -34.15 -18.06
C VAL A 469 -6.00 -35.36 -18.74
N ILE A 470 -7.10 -35.87 -18.20
CA ILE A 470 -7.87 -36.98 -18.80
C ILE A 470 -8.49 -36.54 -20.13
N SER A 471 -9.09 -35.36 -20.17
CA SER A 471 -9.75 -34.81 -21.35
C SER A 471 -8.79 -34.71 -22.53
N ASP A 472 -7.60 -34.13 -22.32
CA ASP A 472 -6.56 -34.04 -23.33
C ASP A 472 -6.01 -35.43 -23.71
N ALA A 473 -5.70 -36.26 -22.70
CA ALA A 473 -5.08 -37.55 -22.94
C ALA A 473 -5.97 -38.56 -23.68
N LEU A 474 -7.29 -38.46 -23.54
CA LEU A 474 -8.29 -39.37 -24.12
C LEU A 474 -9.12 -38.73 -25.24
N ASN A 475 -8.96 -37.42 -25.48
CA ASN A 475 -9.73 -36.64 -26.44
C ASN A 475 -11.26 -36.78 -26.24
N ILE A 476 -11.70 -36.65 -24.98
CA ILE A 476 -13.10 -36.55 -24.58
C ILE A 476 -13.38 -35.15 -24.04
N HIS A 477 -14.65 -34.76 -23.89
CA HIS A 477 -14.99 -33.47 -23.29
C HIS A 477 -14.82 -33.53 -21.76
N ARG A 478 -14.37 -32.44 -21.11
CA ARG A 478 -14.13 -32.38 -19.65
C ARG A 478 -15.37 -32.73 -18.81
N GLU A 479 -16.56 -32.39 -19.30
CA GLU A 479 -17.84 -32.74 -18.68
C GLU A 479 -18.14 -34.25 -18.66
N CYS A 480 -17.44 -35.04 -19.48
CA CYS A 480 -17.52 -36.50 -19.45
C CYS A 480 -16.72 -37.10 -18.27
N VAL A 481 -15.93 -36.30 -17.54
CA VAL A 481 -15.24 -36.70 -16.32
C VAL A 481 -15.99 -36.14 -15.12
N LYS A 482 -16.63 -37.04 -14.37
CA LYS A 482 -17.46 -36.70 -13.20
C LYS A 482 -16.76 -37.09 -11.90
N PHE A 483 -17.04 -36.33 -10.86
CA PHE A 483 -16.60 -36.62 -9.49
C PHE A 483 -17.80 -37.02 -8.64
N GLU A 484 -17.69 -38.10 -7.87
CA GLU A 484 -18.73 -38.56 -6.94
C GLU A 484 -18.12 -38.95 -5.58
N ILE A 485 -18.92 -38.85 -4.50
CA ILE A 485 -18.51 -39.35 -3.19
C ILE A 485 -18.59 -40.88 -3.19
N TYR A 486 -17.48 -41.53 -2.83
CA TYR A 486 -17.47 -42.97 -2.61
C TYR A 486 -18.28 -43.30 -1.34
N LYS A 487 -19.28 -44.17 -1.48
CA LYS A 487 -20.20 -44.59 -0.39
C LYS A 487 -20.04 -46.07 0.00
N GLY A 488 -19.08 -46.78 -0.59
CA GLY A 488 -18.84 -48.18 -0.26
C GLY A 488 -18.06 -48.35 1.04
N ASP A 489 -18.10 -49.56 1.59
CA ASP A 489 -17.42 -49.92 2.84
C ASP A 489 -15.95 -50.32 2.63
N GLU A 490 -15.50 -50.46 1.37
CA GLU A 490 -14.13 -50.83 1.09
C GLU A 490 -13.13 -49.77 1.58
N ASN A 491 -11.98 -50.26 2.03
CA ASN A 491 -10.89 -49.38 2.45
C ASN A 491 -10.12 -48.89 1.21
N ILE A 492 -10.70 -47.93 0.49
CA ILE A 492 -10.11 -47.26 -0.66
C ILE A 492 -10.24 -45.74 -0.50
N THR A 493 -9.41 -45.00 -1.24
CA THR A 493 -9.48 -43.54 -1.34
C THR A 493 -10.14 -43.10 -2.63
N TYR A 494 -9.79 -43.77 -3.75
CA TYR A 494 -10.32 -43.46 -5.07
C TYR A 494 -10.80 -44.72 -5.78
N GLU A 495 -11.84 -44.58 -6.59
CA GLU A 495 -12.28 -45.57 -7.58
C GLU A 495 -12.57 -44.87 -8.90
N VAL A 496 -12.08 -45.43 -10.00
CA VAL A 496 -12.34 -44.93 -11.35
C VAL A 496 -13.15 -45.96 -12.11
N THR A 497 -14.34 -45.57 -12.55
CA THR A 497 -15.18 -46.36 -13.46
C THR A 497 -15.27 -45.68 -14.81
N ALA A 498 -15.47 -46.47 -15.87
CA ALA A 498 -15.67 -45.94 -17.21
C ALA A 498 -16.81 -46.66 -17.94
N LEU A 499 -17.65 -45.88 -18.61
CA LEU A 499 -18.80 -46.35 -19.37
C LEU A 499 -18.59 -46.21 -20.87
N ASN A 500 -19.16 -47.14 -21.63
CA ASN A 500 -19.23 -47.05 -23.08
C ASN A 500 -20.46 -46.25 -23.57
N GLU A 501 -20.56 -46.06 -24.89
CA GLU A 501 -21.70 -45.38 -25.57
C GLU A 501 -23.10 -45.95 -25.23
N ASN A 502 -23.19 -47.19 -24.73
CA ASN A 502 -24.44 -47.84 -24.35
C ASN A 502 -24.74 -47.73 -22.85
N GLY A 503 -23.87 -47.07 -22.06
CA GLY A 503 -23.96 -47.00 -20.61
C GLY A 503 -23.50 -48.29 -19.89
N GLU A 504 -22.74 -49.16 -20.56
CA GLU A 504 -22.17 -50.37 -19.93
C GLU A 504 -20.80 -50.05 -19.32
N GLU A 505 -20.54 -50.53 -18.10
CA GLU A 505 -19.24 -50.42 -17.46
C GLU A 505 -18.20 -51.29 -18.18
N ILE A 506 -17.11 -50.65 -18.60
CA ILE A 506 -16.02 -51.27 -19.35
C ILE A 506 -14.67 -51.20 -18.63
N TYR A 507 -14.62 -50.53 -17.47
CA TYR A 507 -13.44 -50.38 -16.65
C TYR A 507 -13.82 -50.05 -15.21
N GLN A 508 -13.11 -50.66 -14.27
CA GLN A 508 -13.15 -50.35 -12.85
C GLN A 508 -11.74 -50.56 -12.27
N ASN A 509 -11.24 -49.60 -11.50
CA ASN A 509 -9.97 -49.72 -10.79
C ASN A 509 -10.00 -48.85 -9.53
N SER A 510 -9.37 -49.29 -8.45
CA SER A 510 -9.39 -48.59 -7.16
C SER A 510 -7.98 -48.41 -6.60
N TYR A 511 -7.85 -47.41 -5.72
CA TYR A 511 -6.59 -47.03 -5.11
C TYR A 511 -6.79 -46.55 -3.67
N LEU A 512 -5.87 -46.93 -2.79
CA LEU A 512 -5.82 -46.52 -1.39
C LEU A 512 -4.60 -45.64 -1.15
N ALA A 513 -4.83 -44.34 -0.98
CA ALA A 513 -3.77 -43.38 -0.63
C ALA A 513 -3.31 -43.61 0.82
N ARG A 514 -2.02 -43.39 1.05
CA ARG A 514 -1.40 -43.50 2.39
C ARG A 514 -1.03 -42.13 2.92
N TYR A 515 -1.39 -41.88 4.16
CA TYR A 515 -1.01 -40.70 4.93
C TYR A 515 -0.61 -41.10 6.34
N TYR A 516 -0.05 -40.16 7.08
CA TYR A 516 0.23 -40.31 8.51
C TYR A 516 -0.30 -39.10 9.28
N GLU A 517 -0.73 -39.33 10.52
CA GLU A 517 -1.26 -38.29 11.40
C GLU A 517 -0.12 -37.63 12.20
N ARG A 518 -0.18 -36.30 12.35
CA ARG A 518 0.72 -35.53 13.21
C ARG A 518 0.03 -34.24 13.71
N PRO A 519 0.54 -33.62 14.79
CA PRO A 519 0.17 -32.25 15.14
C PRO A 519 0.53 -31.26 14.02
N TYR A 520 -0.27 -30.22 13.85
CA TYR A 520 0.02 -29.11 12.93
C TYR A 520 1.36 -28.44 13.27
N ILE A 521 1.57 -28.12 14.55
CA ILE A 521 2.86 -27.66 15.10
C ILE A 521 3.22 -28.54 16.29
N GLU A 522 4.40 -29.14 16.29
CA GLU A 522 4.75 -30.16 17.30
C GLU A 522 4.88 -29.62 18.73
N GLU A 523 5.39 -28.39 18.92
CA GLU A 523 5.45 -27.74 20.24
C GLU A 523 4.07 -27.25 20.74
N PHE A 524 3.10 -27.10 19.83
CA PHE A 524 1.76 -26.59 20.14
C PHE A 524 0.68 -27.57 19.64
N PRO A 525 0.60 -28.79 20.23
CA PRO A 525 -0.32 -29.83 19.76
C PRO A 525 -1.80 -29.45 19.86
N ASP A 526 -2.15 -28.48 20.73
CA ASP A 526 -3.50 -27.95 20.87
C ASP A 526 -4.00 -27.19 19.62
N MET A 527 -3.13 -26.98 18.63
CA MET A 527 -3.51 -26.45 17.31
C MET A 527 -4.08 -27.52 16.37
N GLY A 528 -4.31 -28.73 16.83
CA GLY A 528 -4.95 -29.79 16.06
C GLY A 528 -3.98 -30.58 15.17
N LYS A 529 -4.55 -31.38 14.28
CA LYS A 529 -3.88 -32.44 13.51
C LYS A 529 -3.97 -32.22 12.01
N VAL A 530 -2.95 -32.73 11.31
CA VAL A 530 -2.82 -32.75 9.85
C VAL A 530 -2.39 -34.13 9.39
N HIS A 531 -2.65 -34.44 8.13
CA HIS A 531 -2.48 -35.80 7.60
C HIS A 531 -1.66 -35.86 6.30
N PRO A 532 -0.42 -35.35 6.24
CA PRO A 532 0.39 -35.35 5.03
C PRO A 532 0.53 -36.76 4.41
N ALA A 533 0.60 -36.81 3.07
CA ALA A 533 0.79 -38.06 2.35
C ALA A 533 2.11 -38.75 2.72
N SER A 534 2.12 -40.09 2.78
CA SER A 534 3.27 -40.92 3.14
C SER A 534 3.90 -41.58 1.93
N ALA A 535 5.23 -41.76 1.95
CA ALA A 535 5.87 -42.79 1.15
C ALA A 535 5.52 -44.19 1.70
N TYR A 536 5.43 -45.17 0.81
CA TYR A 536 5.10 -46.54 1.19
C TYR A 536 5.60 -47.58 0.19
N VAL A 537 5.63 -48.83 0.65
CA VAL A 537 5.81 -50.03 -0.17
C VAL A 537 4.75 -51.06 0.19
N TYR A 538 4.02 -51.50 -0.84
CA TYR A 538 3.05 -52.57 -0.77
C TYR A 538 3.42 -53.65 -1.79
N ALA A 539 3.65 -54.87 -1.31
CA ALA A 539 4.02 -56.01 -2.14
C ALA A 539 3.10 -57.20 -1.89
N THR A 540 2.69 -57.85 -2.98
CA THR A 540 2.02 -59.15 -2.94
C THR A 540 2.87 -60.19 -3.66
N VAL A 541 2.88 -61.42 -3.14
CA VAL A 541 3.54 -62.58 -3.73
C VAL A 541 2.47 -63.63 -3.95
N ASN A 542 2.27 -64.06 -5.20
CA ASN A 542 1.20 -64.98 -5.60
C ASN A 542 -0.17 -64.54 -5.02
N ASP A 543 -0.52 -63.26 -5.23
CA ASP A 543 -1.74 -62.59 -4.77
C ASP A 543 -1.93 -62.47 -3.24
N LYS A 544 -0.90 -62.75 -2.44
CA LYS A 544 -0.94 -62.56 -0.98
C LYS A 544 -0.07 -61.40 -0.55
N ALA A 545 -0.62 -60.48 0.23
CA ALA A 545 0.14 -59.36 0.80
C ALA A 545 1.25 -59.88 1.72
N VAL A 546 2.49 -59.50 1.44
CA VAL A 546 3.69 -59.89 2.20
C VAL A 546 4.45 -58.70 2.79
N LEU A 547 4.25 -57.50 2.24
CA LEU A 547 4.85 -56.26 2.72
C LEU A 547 3.85 -55.13 2.59
N ASN A 548 3.69 -54.34 3.64
CA ASN A 548 2.86 -53.13 3.65
C ASN A 548 3.41 -52.20 4.73
N GLU A 549 4.31 -51.30 4.34
CA GLU A 549 4.99 -50.40 5.27
C GLU A 549 5.07 -48.98 4.71
N THR A 550 4.98 -47.98 5.59
CA THR A 550 5.25 -46.58 5.28
C THR A 550 6.66 -46.19 5.74
N PHE A 551 7.22 -45.16 5.11
CA PHE A 551 8.49 -44.56 5.51
C PHE A 551 8.49 -43.05 5.19
N GLU A 552 9.52 -42.32 5.65
CA GLU A 552 9.61 -40.87 5.48
C GLU A 552 10.09 -40.50 4.07
N THR A 553 9.39 -39.56 3.43
CA THR A 553 9.86 -38.89 2.20
C THR A 553 11.03 -37.95 2.53
N ASP A 554 11.74 -37.48 1.50
CA ASP A 554 12.80 -36.48 1.70
C ASP A 554 12.25 -35.17 2.30
N LEU A 555 11.10 -34.70 1.81
CA LEU A 555 10.42 -33.53 2.37
C LEU A 555 9.99 -33.75 3.83
N THR A 556 9.52 -34.96 4.19
CA THR A 556 9.12 -35.26 5.58
C THR A 556 10.31 -35.23 6.52
N LYS A 557 11.48 -35.73 6.09
CA LYS A 557 12.71 -35.65 6.89
C LYS A 557 13.12 -34.20 7.14
N ILE A 558 13.09 -33.35 6.10
CA ILE A 558 13.37 -31.91 6.20
C ILE A 558 12.37 -31.23 7.13
N TRP A 559 11.08 -31.51 6.96
CA TRP A 559 10.02 -30.95 7.79
C TRP A 559 10.18 -31.32 9.27
N ASN A 560 10.52 -32.58 9.56
CA ASN A 560 10.80 -33.03 10.92
C ASN A 560 11.98 -32.28 11.54
N ILE A 561 13.05 -32.01 10.78
CA ILE A 561 14.17 -31.19 11.25
C ILE A 561 13.70 -29.75 11.51
N TYR A 562 12.91 -29.17 10.62
CA TYR A 562 12.40 -27.80 10.79
C TYR A 562 11.58 -27.64 12.07
N GLN A 563 10.63 -28.54 12.30
CA GLN A 563 9.73 -28.55 13.48
C GLN A 563 10.44 -28.91 14.79
N ARG A 564 11.33 -29.91 14.79
CA ARG A 564 11.91 -30.48 16.03
C ARG A 564 13.22 -29.84 16.46
N ASP A 565 13.98 -29.31 15.52
CA ASP A 565 15.29 -28.73 15.80
C ASP A 565 15.26 -27.21 15.62
N ILE A 566 14.90 -26.73 14.43
CA ILE A 566 15.14 -25.34 14.02
C ILE A 566 14.18 -24.38 14.72
N LEU A 567 12.86 -24.58 14.60
CA LEU A 567 11.87 -23.70 15.23
C LEU A 567 12.06 -23.58 16.76
N PRO A 568 12.21 -24.69 17.53
CA PRO A 568 12.51 -24.62 18.96
C PRO A 568 13.81 -23.86 19.28
N GLU A 569 14.83 -24.01 18.44
CA GLU A 569 16.10 -23.31 18.63
C GLU A 569 15.97 -21.80 18.42
N VAL A 570 15.27 -21.38 17.37
CA VAL A 570 15.02 -19.96 17.09
C VAL A 570 14.06 -19.38 18.14
N GLY A 571 13.05 -20.13 18.56
CA GLY A 571 12.16 -19.76 19.68
C GLY A 571 12.93 -19.47 20.96
N ARG A 572 13.94 -20.30 21.30
CA ARG A 572 14.85 -20.01 22.43
C ARG A 572 15.62 -18.70 22.24
N VAL A 573 16.09 -18.39 21.03
CA VAL A 573 16.77 -17.11 20.75
C VAL A 573 15.83 -15.91 20.98
N VAL A 574 14.57 -16.01 20.57
CA VAL A 574 13.54 -14.99 20.84
C VAL A 574 13.35 -14.79 22.35
N MET A 575 13.22 -15.88 23.10
CA MET A 575 13.05 -15.84 24.55
C MET A 575 14.29 -15.30 25.27
N GLU A 576 15.50 -15.65 24.82
CA GLU A 576 16.76 -15.13 25.36
C GLU A 576 16.88 -13.62 25.12
N ARG A 577 16.59 -13.13 23.90
CA ARG A 577 16.68 -11.70 23.55
C ARG A 577 15.67 -10.84 24.31
N SER A 578 14.48 -11.38 24.56
CA SER A 578 13.41 -10.68 25.27
C SER A 578 13.48 -10.82 26.80
N GLY A 579 14.50 -11.50 27.34
CA GLY A 579 14.59 -11.76 28.78
C GLY A 579 13.42 -12.62 29.31
N GLY A 580 12.84 -13.47 28.46
CA GLY A 580 11.71 -14.33 28.77
C GLY A 580 10.32 -13.69 28.56
N HIS A 581 10.26 -12.43 28.13
CA HIS A 581 9.01 -11.67 28.00
C HIS A 581 8.94 -10.93 26.65
N PRO A 582 8.76 -11.65 25.53
CA PRO A 582 8.60 -11.01 24.23
C PRO A 582 7.33 -10.14 24.21
N ASN A 583 7.31 -9.11 23.38
CA ASN A 583 6.14 -8.28 23.11
C ASN A 583 6.23 -7.69 21.69
N PRO A 584 5.09 -7.30 21.08
CA PRO A 584 5.08 -6.83 19.70
C PRO A 584 5.95 -5.61 19.40
N GLU A 585 6.19 -4.74 20.39
CA GLU A 585 6.94 -3.48 20.23
C GLU A 585 8.47 -3.69 20.14
N GLN A 586 8.96 -4.86 20.56
CA GLN A 586 10.37 -5.25 20.48
C GLN A 586 10.75 -5.98 19.18
N GLN A 587 9.78 -6.22 18.31
CA GLN A 587 10.02 -6.90 17.04
C GLN A 587 10.82 -6.00 16.07
N PRO A 588 11.72 -6.57 15.24
CA PRO A 588 12.00 -8.00 15.07
C PRO A 588 13.01 -8.57 16.08
N TYR A 589 12.93 -9.87 16.35
CA TYR A 589 13.85 -10.59 17.24
C TYR A 589 15.06 -11.21 16.55
N PHE A 590 15.00 -11.35 15.22
CA PHE A 590 16.11 -11.77 14.37
C PHE A 590 15.98 -11.09 13.01
N GLY A 591 17.08 -11.00 12.26
CA GLY A 591 17.08 -10.39 10.93
C GLY A 591 16.50 -11.31 9.86
N CYS A 592 16.88 -12.59 9.87
CA CYS A 592 16.40 -13.59 8.90
C CYS A 592 16.68 -15.02 9.39
N LEU A 593 15.72 -15.92 9.30
CA LEU A 593 15.91 -17.37 9.32
C LEU A 593 15.96 -17.87 7.87
N ASN A 594 17.15 -18.12 7.34
CA ASN A 594 17.33 -18.63 5.98
C ASN A 594 17.43 -20.16 6.00
N LEU A 595 16.68 -20.83 5.12
CA LEU A 595 16.68 -22.29 4.96
C LEU A 595 17.07 -22.63 3.52
N LYS A 596 18.21 -23.31 3.32
CA LYS A 596 18.69 -23.71 1.98
C LYS A 596 18.43 -25.18 1.76
N ILE A 597 17.58 -25.49 0.78
CA ILE A 597 17.09 -26.84 0.50
C ILE A 597 17.35 -27.17 -0.97
N LYS A 598 17.93 -28.34 -1.24
CA LYS A 598 18.00 -28.92 -2.59
C LYS A 598 17.44 -30.33 -2.59
N VAL A 599 16.45 -30.61 -3.44
CA VAL A 599 15.68 -31.87 -3.41
C VAL A 599 15.21 -32.31 -4.80
N SER A 600 14.96 -33.62 -4.96
CA SER A 600 14.66 -34.29 -6.24
C SER A 600 13.15 -34.38 -6.52
N GLU A 601 12.44 -33.27 -6.32
CA GLU A 601 10.99 -33.24 -6.21
C GLU A 601 10.26 -32.81 -7.52
N PRO A 602 8.96 -33.13 -7.66
CA PRO A 602 8.07 -32.60 -8.69
C PRO A 602 8.03 -31.08 -8.67
N ASP A 603 8.22 -30.50 -9.85
CA ASP A 603 8.11 -29.07 -10.12
C ASP A 603 8.02 -28.93 -11.65
N TYR A 604 6.79 -28.82 -12.16
CA TYR A 604 6.52 -28.71 -13.60
C TYR A 604 5.17 -28.04 -13.88
N GLU A 605 5.14 -27.29 -14.97
CA GLU A 605 3.96 -26.63 -15.50
C GLU A 605 3.00 -27.60 -16.21
N LEU A 606 1.71 -27.29 -16.15
CA LEU A 606 0.66 -27.90 -16.95
C LEU A 606 0.24 -26.93 -18.07
N PRO A 607 -0.27 -27.42 -19.21
CA PRO A 607 -0.66 -26.56 -20.34
C PRO A 607 -2.01 -25.84 -20.12
N TYR A 608 -2.50 -25.75 -18.87
CA TYR A 608 -3.81 -25.23 -18.53
C TYR A 608 -3.66 -24.09 -17.52
N ARG A 609 -4.10 -22.88 -17.86
CA ARG A 609 -4.27 -21.73 -16.94
C ARG A 609 -3.04 -21.39 -16.04
N ASP A 610 -1.83 -21.72 -16.48
CA ASP A 610 -0.59 -21.63 -15.68
C ASP A 610 -0.60 -22.49 -14.40
N ASP A 611 -1.43 -23.55 -14.38
CA ASP A 611 -1.45 -24.56 -13.31
C ASP A 611 -0.10 -25.29 -13.24
N MET A 612 0.28 -25.71 -12.04
CA MET A 612 1.53 -26.42 -11.79
C MET A 612 1.32 -27.65 -10.90
N ILE A 613 2.23 -28.61 -11.00
CA ILE A 613 2.39 -29.68 -10.00
C ILE A 613 3.76 -29.51 -9.37
N THR A 614 3.78 -29.02 -8.12
CA THR A 614 5.02 -28.68 -7.43
C THR A 614 4.95 -28.94 -5.92
N SER A 615 5.65 -29.96 -5.45
CA SER A 615 5.73 -30.24 -4.00
C SER A 615 6.69 -29.30 -3.28
N ILE A 616 7.59 -28.64 -4.02
CA ILE A 616 8.59 -27.73 -3.45
C ILE A 616 8.11 -26.29 -3.33
N ASP A 617 7.18 -25.83 -4.17
CA ASP A 617 6.44 -24.59 -3.88
C ASP A 617 5.53 -24.81 -2.67
N ALA A 618 4.81 -25.94 -2.58
CA ALA A 618 4.02 -26.30 -1.40
C ALA A 618 4.87 -26.35 -0.11
N MET A 619 6.07 -26.91 -0.17
CA MET A 619 7.02 -26.91 0.96
C MET A 619 7.52 -25.50 1.31
N HIS A 620 7.76 -24.66 0.31
CA HIS A 620 8.12 -23.25 0.51
C HIS A 620 7.03 -22.52 1.30
N GLU A 621 5.78 -22.73 0.92
CA GLU A 621 4.59 -22.19 1.60
C GLU A 621 4.44 -22.74 3.03
N ASP A 622 4.56 -24.05 3.22
CA ASP A 622 4.51 -24.71 4.53
C ASP A 622 5.58 -24.14 5.48
N ILE A 623 6.83 -24.01 5.04
CA ILE A 623 7.91 -23.45 5.88
C ILE A 623 7.58 -22.02 6.31
N TYR A 624 7.11 -21.18 5.39
CA TYR A 624 6.87 -19.78 5.67
C TYR A 624 5.70 -19.59 6.65
N PHE A 625 4.50 -20.10 6.33
CA PHE A 625 3.31 -19.84 7.15
C PHE A 625 3.31 -20.58 8.47
N VAL A 626 3.79 -21.83 8.51
CA VAL A 626 3.87 -22.57 9.78
C VAL A 626 4.93 -21.98 10.69
N GLY A 627 6.04 -21.48 10.12
CA GLY A 627 7.02 -20.71 10.88
C GLY A 627 6.43 -19.41 11.45
N ALA A 628 5.63 -18.69 10.67
CA ALA A 628 4.94 -17.49 11.16
C ALA A 628 3.94 -17.83 12.29
N ASP A 629 3.15 -18.88 12.14
CA ASP A 629 2.21 -19.34 13.16
C ASP A 629 2.91 -19.83 14.43
N TYR A 630 4.07 -20.48 14.31
CA TYR A 630 4.91 -20.87 15.45
C TYR A 630 5.26 -19.66 16.32
N PHE A 631 5.71 -18.54 15.75
CA PHE A 631 6.07 -17.35 16.53
C PHE A 631 4.86 -16.61 17.11
N LYS A 632 3.73 -16.58 16.40
CA LYS A 632 2.46 -16.08 16.97
C LYS A 632 2.10 -16.86 18.23
N MET A 633 2.18 -18.19 18.16
CA MET A 633 1.90 -19.08 19.29
C MET A 633 2.93 -18.99 20.40
N LEU A 634 4.20 -18.82 20.08
CA LEU A 634 5.24 -18.57 21.08
C LEU A 634 4.87 -17.37 21.96
N GLY A 635 4.44 -16.25 21.36
CA GLY A 635 3.92 -15.10 22.10
C GLY A 635 2.69 -15.41 22.96
N ILE A 636 1.68 -16.06 22.37
CA ILE A 636 0.44 -16.43 23.10
C ILE A 636 0.76 -17.34 24.29
N SER A 637 1.65 -18.32 24.12
CA SER A 637 2.00 -19.32 25.13
C SER A 637 2.62 -18.73 26.40
N VAL A 638 3.27 -17.57 26.28
CA VAL A 638 3.88 -16.84 27.41
C VAL A 638 3.03 -15.66 27.89
N GLY A 639 1.76 -15.60 27.45
CA GLY A 639 0.77 -14.64 27.91
C GLY A 639 0.87 -13.26 27.27
N VAL A 640 1.47 -13.14 26.07
CA VAL A 640 1.55 -11.88 25.32
C VAL A 640 0.77 -11.95 24.00
N LYS A 641 0.65 -10.80 23.32
CA LYS A 641 0.01 -10.72 21.99
C LYS A 641 0.80 -11.55 20.95
N PRO A 642 0.15 -12.00 19.87
CA PRO A 642 0.83 -12.70 18.78
C PRO A 642 2.05 -11.92 18.25
N LEU A 643 3.17 -12.62 18.02
CA LEU A 643 4.37 -12.07 17.40
C LEU A 643 4.25 -12.21 15.88
N ASP A 644 3.91 -11.12 15.20
CA ASP A 644 3.58 -11.04 13.77
C ASP A 644 4.71 -10.45 12.89
N ALA A 645 5.86 -10.14 13.48
CA ALA A 645 7.06 -9.66 12.81
C ALA A 645 8.35 -10.16 13.50
N PRO A 646 8.49 -11.47 13.79
CA PRO A 646 9.63 -11.99 14.54
C PRO A 646 10.98 -11.80 13.81
N GLY A 647 10.94 -11.66 12.49
CA GLY A 647 12.05 -11.60 11.56
C GLY A 647 11.69 -12.36 10.28
N LEU A 648 12.42 -12.14 9.18
CA LEU A 648 12.13 -12.81 7.90
C LEU A 648 12.36 -14.32 7.98
N ILE A 649 11.40 -15.14 7.57
CA ILE A 649 11.59 -16.58 7.35
C ILE A 649 11.74 -16.79 5.85
N LEU A 650 12.93 -17.21 5.40
CA LEU A 650 13.33 -17.24 4.00
C LEU A 650 13.73 -18.67 3.57
N PRO A 651 12.80 -19.47 3.03
CA PRO A 651 13.13 -20.71 2.35
C PRO A 651 13.71 -20.45 0.95
N GLU A 652 14.96 -20.85 0.73
CA GLU A 652 15.62 -20.94 -0.58
C GLU A 652 15.63 -22.41 -1.02
N ILE A 653 14.67 -22.79 -1.87
CA ILE A 653 14.50 -24.17 -2.35
C ILE A 653 14.88 -24.27 -3.82
N GLU A 654 15.71 -25.24 -4.18
CA GLU A 654 16.16 -25.51 -5.55
C GLU A 654 15.93 -26.98 -5.91
N LYS A 655 15.38 -27.24 -7.10
CA LYS A 655 15.25 -28.61 -7.62
C LYS A 655 16.62 -29.20 -7.99
N LYS A 656 16.93 -30.39 -7.49
CA LYS A 656 18.18 -31.12 -7.77
C LYS A 656 17.97 -32.64 -7.72
N GLU A 657 18.29 -33.35 -8.81
CA GLU A 657 18.21 -34.82 -8.85
C GLU A 657 19.16 -35.47 -7.83
N GLY A 658 18.63 -36.38 -7.01
CA GLY A 658 19.39 -37.18 -6.05
C GLY A 658 19.19 -36.80 -4.59
N LYS A 659 20.18 -37.14 -3.76
CA LYS A 659 20.13 -37.01 -2.29
C LYS A 659 19.83 -35.55 -1.86
N PRO A 660 18.94 -35.35 -0.87
CA PRO A 660 18.61 -34.02 -0.36
C PRO A 660 19.81 -33.33 0.31
N GLU A 661 19.90 -32.02 0.13
CA GLU A 661 20.84 -31.13 0.84
C GLU A 661 20.05 -30.11 1.66
N PHE A 662 20.33 -30.02 2.96
CA PHE A 662 19.62 -29.09 3.84
C PHE A 662 20.57 -28.39 4.82
N SER A 663 20.48 -27.06 4.88
CA SER A 663 21.14 -26.24 5.89
C SER A 663 20.26 -25.06 6.28
N TYR A 664 20.49 -24.49 7.46
CA TYR A 664 19.89 -23.21 7.84
C TYR A 664 20.97 -22.26 8.36
N ALA A 665 20.67 -20.97 8.26
CA ALA A 665 21.40 -19.89 8.91
C ALA A 665 20.41 -18.93 9.56
N LEU A 666 20.57 -18.70 10.86
CA LEU A 666 19.88 -17.65 11.60
C LEU A 666 20.76 -16.40 11.60
N TYR A 667 20.24 -15.32 11.05
CA TYR A 667 20.88 -14.01 11.00
C TYR A 667 20.30 -13.08 12.07
N ASP A 668 21.17 -12.38 12.76
CA ASP A 668 20.85 -11.21 13.58
C ASP A 668 21.12 -9.93 12.79
N GLN A 669 20.77 -8.79 13.36
CA GLN A 669 21.18 -7.47 12.89
C GLN A 669 22.46 -7.03 13.60
N VAL A 670 23.18 -6.05 13.06
CA VAL A 670 24.41 -5.52 13.70
C VAL A 670 24.07 -4.87 15.05
N SER A 671 22.95 -4.15 15.12
CA SER A 671 22.46 -3.44 16.31
C SER A 671 20.95 -3.17 16.16
N ASP A 672 20.24 -2.94 17.27
CA ASP A 672 18.83 -2.51 17.27
C ASP A 672 18.68 -1.01 17.01
N LEU A 673 19.70 -0.23 17.34
CA LEU A 673 19.71 1.22 17.25
C LEU A 673 20.95 1.72 16.51
N PRO A 674 20.86 2.88 15.84
CA PRO A 674 22.02 3.52 15.27
C PRO A 674 22.98 4.00 16.36
N SER A 675 24.28 3.96 16.09
CA SER A 675 25.31 4.38 17.06
C SER A 675 26.60 4.84 16.39
N ILE A 676 27.41 5.57 17.15
CA ILE A 676 28.78 5.96 16.76
C ILE A 676 29.73 5.50 17.87
N MET A 677 30.64 4.59 17.52
CA MET A 677 31.52 3.91 18.48
C MET A 677 32.99 4.22 18.19
N GLY A 678 33.74 4.63 19.22
CA GLY A 678 35.20 4.80 19.22
C GLY A 678 35.84 4.05 20.40
N GLU A 679 37.15 4.21 20.61
CA GLU A 679 37.88 3.49 21.68
C GLU A 679 37.33 3.78 23.09
N ASP A 680 36.98 5.03 23.38
CA ASP A 680 36.35 5.49 24.63
C ASP A 680 35.03 6.24 24.40
N LEU A 681 34.44 6.11 23.21
CA LEU A 681 33.27 6.87 22.76
C LEU A 681 32.12 5.95 22.39
N ASN A 682 30.92 6.22 22.92
CA ASN A 682 29.69 5.55 22.49
C ASN A 682 28.56 6.59 22.46
N ILE A 683 28.23 7.07 21.27
CA ILE A 683 27.15 8.02 21.05
C ILE A 683 25.91 7.27 20.57
N ILE A 684 24.84 7.44 21.33
CA ILE A 684 23.49 6.94 21.08
C ILE A 684 22.52 8.13 21.06
N PRO A 685 21.25 7.95 20.65
CA PRO A 685 20.28 9.04 20.63
C PRO A 685 20.20 9.77 21.98
N GLN A 686 20.37 11.11 21.96
CA GLN A 686 20.34 11.94 23.17
C GLN A 686 18.99 12.65 23.38
N PHE A 687 18.15 12.71 22.34
CA PHE A 687 16.80 13.29 22.40
C PHE A 687 15.75 12.21 22.16
N LYS A 688 14.55 12.45 22.68
CA LYS A 688 13.33 11.65 22.50
C LYS A 688 12.24 12.48 21.86
N ASN A 689 11.24 11.83 21.28
CA ASN A 689 10.02 12.50 20.81
C ASN A 689 9.42 13.34 21.93
N GLY A 690 9.12 14.62 21.63
CA GLY A 690 8.56 15.58 22.58
C GLY A 690 9.59 16.36 23.42
N ASP A 691 10.89 16.06 23.32
CA ASP A 691 11.94 16.82 24.05
C ASP A 691 12.12 18.25 23.55
N ILE A 692 11.79 18.49 22.29
CA ILE A 692 11.89 19.77 21.62
C ILE A 692 10.62 20.07 20.83
N GLU A 693 10.37 21.36 20.63
CA GLU A 693 9.43 21.86 19.63
C GLU A 693 10.19 22.71 18.61
N ILE A 694 9.80 22.58 17.35
CA ILE A 694 10.38 23.35 16.25
C ILE A 694 9.24 24.01 15.48
N PHE A 695 9.39 25.28 15.10
CA PHE A 695 8.43 25.99 14.25
C PHE A 695 9.09 27.17 13.51
N ILE A 696 8.47 27.67 12.45
CA ILE A 696 8.96 28.85 11.71
C ILE A 696 8.44 30.13 12.39
N LYS A 697 9.35 31.00 12.84
CA LYS A 697 8.96 32.27 13.51
C LYS A 697 8.89 33.47 12.58
N SER A 698 9.69 33.50 11.51
CA SER A 698 9.68 34.58 10.53
C SER A 698 10.16 34.15 9.16
N LEU A 699 9.66 34.82 8.13
CA LEU A 699 10.08 34.69 6.75
C LEU A 699 10.65 36.04 6.29
N SER A 700 11.76 36.08 5.58
CA SER A 700 12.33 37.33 5.07
C SER A 700 13.01 37.12 3.71
N TYR A 701 13.56 38.19 3.13
CA TYR A 701 14.45 38.08 2.00
C TYR A 701 15.74 38.85 2.29
N SER A 702 16.89 38.28 1.95
CA SER A 702 18.16 38.98 2.04
C SER A 702 18.23 40.16 1.05
N ASP A 703 19.18 41.07 1.25
CA ASP A 703 19.45 42.18 0.31
C ASP A 703 19.74 41.69 -1.11
N ALA A 704 20.34 40.49 -1.25
CA ALA A 704 20.58 39.83 -2.51
C ALA A 704 19.33 39.16 -3.12
N GLY A 705 18.20 39.17 -2.42
CA GLY A 705 16.93 38.61 -2.86
C GLY A 705 16.77 37.10 -2.65
N ARG A 706 17.60 36.49 -1.79
CA ARG A 706 17.47 35.09 -1.36
C ARG A 706 16.34 34.97 -0.32
N PHE A 707 15.50 33.93 -0.41
CA PHE A 707 14.44 33.69 0.58
C PHE A 707 15.07 33.21 1.89
N ASN A 708 14.67 33.77 3.02
CA ASN A 708 15.22 33.43 4.33
C ASN A 708 14.10 32.98 5.28
N VAL A 709 14.33 31.89 6.00
CA VAL A 709 13.37 31.28 6.92
C VAL A 709 14.01 31.12 8.29
N ALA A 710 13.42 31.74 9.32
CA ALA A 710 13.89 31.60 10.69
C ALA A 710 13.12 30.49 11.40
N VAL A 711 13.82 29.42 11.77
CA VAL A 711 13.30 28.27 12.51
C VAL A 711 13.68 28.41 13.98
N GLU A 712 12.71 28.30 14.87
CA GLU A 712 12.89 28.37 16.33
C GLU A 712 12.81 26.97 16.94
N VAL A 713 13.78 26.62 17.77
CA VAL A 713 13.82 25.40 18.57
C VAL A 713 13.60 25.75 20.05
N ILE A 714 12.61 25.12 20.67
CA ILE A 714 12.30 25.26 22.09
C ILE A 714 12.54 23.92 22.78
N ARG A 715 13.24 23.94 23.92
CA ARG A 715 13.44 22.75 24.75
C ARG A 715 12.25 22.55 25.70
N LYS A 716 11.78 21.32 25.82
CA LYS A 716 10.69 20.93 26.73
C LYS A 716 11.15 20.06 27.88
N SER A 717 12.27 19.37 27.71
CA SER A 717 12.83 18.46 28.71
C SER A 717 13.99 19.09 29.49
N GLY A 718 13.95 18.98 30.82
CA GLY A 718 14.94 19.63 31.70
C GLY A 718 16.37 19.05 31.62
N TYR A 719 16.54 17.85 31.06
CA TYR A 719 17.86 17.26 30.83
C TYR A 719 18.51 17.73 29.52
N VAL A 720 17.73 18.34 28.62
CA VAL A 720 18.22 18.84 27.33
C VAL A 720 18.90 20.18 27.56
N SER A 721 20.23 20.20 27.48
CA SER A 721 21.03 21.41 27.67
C SER A 721 21.11 22.26 26.39
N PHE A 722 21.38 23.56 26.52
CA PHE A 722 21.63 24.44 25.37
C PHE A 722 22.81 23.94 24.53
N ASP A 723 23.90 23.53 25.15
CA ASP A 723 25.11 23.04 24.46
C ASP A 723 24.81 21.82 23.56
N MET A 724 23.93 20.91 24.00
CA MET A 724 23.50 19.77 23.19
C MET A 724 22.74 20.21 21.94
N VAL A 725 21.78 21.11 22.08
CA VAL A 725 20.98 21.64 20.98
C VAL A 725 21.84 22.46 20.03
N ASP A 726 22.70 23.34 20.56
CA ASP A 726 23.57 24.20 19.78
C ASP A 726 24.54 23.41 18.92
N LYS A 727 25.19 22.38 19.49
CA LYS A 727 26.09 21.49 18.75
C LYS A 727 25.37 20.75 17.63
N PHE A 728 24.19 20.21 17.91
CA PHE A 728 23.39 19.51 16.90
C PHE A 728 22.98 20.47 15.77
N ILE A 729 22.42 21.64 16.09
CA ILE A 729 21.95 22.62 15.11
C ILE A 729 23.11 23.13 14.23
N ASN A 730 24.25 23.50 14.83
CA ASN A 730 25.43 23.94 14.07
C ASN A 730 25.86 22.87 13.06
N SER A 731 25.91 21.63 13.52
CA SER A 731 26.29 20.49 12.70
C SER A 731 25.28 20.21 11.58
N TYR A 732 23.98 20.19 11.90
CA TYR A 732 22.90 19.99 10.94
C TYR A 732 22.93 21.09 9.86
N ALA A 733 23.06 22.36 10.27
CA ALA A 733 23.10 23.49 9.34
C ALA A 733 24.33 23.47 8.41
N GLU A 734 25.51 23.06 8.93
CA GLU A 734 26.72 22.87 8.12
C GLU A 734 26.50 21.81 7.03
N LEU A 735 26.00 20.64 7.41
CA LEU A 735 25.77 19.54 6.48
C LEU A 735 24.62 19.80 5.50
N LEU A 736 23.59 20.52 5.95
CA LEU A 736 22.49 20.98 5.11
C LEU A 736 22.99 21.92 4.02
N SER A 737 23.85 22.89 4.39
CA SER A 737 24.47 23.82 3.43
C SER A 737 25.41 23.13 2.44
N ALA A 738 26.09 22.09 2.90
CA ALA A 738 26.99 21.30 2.07
C ALA A 738 26.25 20.33 1.11
N GLY A 739 24.91 20.25 1.16
CA GLY A 739 24.11 19.37 0.31
C GLY A 739 24.22 17.88 0.67
N VAL A 740 24.71 17.57 1.87
CA VAL A 740 24.98 16.20 2.32
C VAL A 740 23.69 15.53 2.77
N LEU A 741 22.90 16.24 3.57
CA LEU A 741 21.64 15.75 4.11
C LEU A 741 20.63 15.49 2.99
N GLU A 742 19.77 14.50 3.14
CA GLU A 742 18.68 14.27 2.19
C GLU A 742 17.63 15.39 2.28
N THR A 743 17.42 16.01 3.45
CA THR A 743 16.65 17.26 3.55
C THR A 743 17.15 18.39 2.66
N SER A 744 18.41 18.40 2.23
CA SER A 744 18.88 19.40 1.26
C SER A 744 18.23 19.24 -0.12
N GLU A 745 17.72 18.06 -0.43
CA GLU A 745 17.22 17.68 -1.76
C GLU A 745 15.85 18.26 -2.09
N ILE A 746 15.08 18.65 -1.07
CA ILE A 746 13.70 19.12 -1.22
C ILE A 746 13.62 20.58 -1.68
N PHE A 747 14.72 21.34 -1.62
CA PHE A 747 14.75 22.75 -1.96
C PHE A 747 15.07 22.98 -3.44
N GLU A 748 14.08 23.46 -4.20
CA GLU A 748 14.27 23.84 -5.60
C GLU A 748 14.89 25.23 -5.77
N ASP A 749 14.42 26.20 -4.99
CA ASP A 749 14.85 27.60 -5.06
C ASP A 749 15.93 27.90 -3.99
N ASP A 750 16.83 28.84 -4.27
CA ASP A 750 17.86 29.28 -3.31
C ASP A 750 17.23 29.94 -2.08
N ALA A 751 17.50 29.35 -0.91
CA ALA A 751 17.01 29.85 0.39
C ALA A 751 18.10 29.78 1.47
N SER A 752 17.92 30.54 2.55
CA SER A 752 18.69 30.40 3.77
C SER A 752 17.78 30.09 4.95
N ILE A 753 18.24 29.23 5.86
CA ILE A 753 17.49 28.77 7.01
C ILE A 753 18.28 29.15 8.26
N ASP A 754 17.76 30.11 9.02
CA ASP A 754 18.35 30.56 10.26
C ASP A 754 17.75 29.76 11.43
N PHE A 755 18.59 28.96 12.09
CA PHE A 755 18.19 28.17 13.23
C PHE A 755 18.44 28.93 14.53
N TYR A 756 17.38 29.15 15.30
CA TYR A 756 17.40 29.78 16.60
C TYR A 756 17.10 28.77 17.71
N CYS A 757 17.71 28.94 18.87
CA CYS A 757 17.32 28.26 20.11
C CYS A 757 17.00 29.31 21.17
N GLU A 758 15.75 29.31 21.65
CA GLU A 758 15.23 30.27 22.63
C GLU A 758 15.59 31.74 22.30
N ASN A 759 15.35 32.14 21.04
CA ASN A 759 15.63 33.44 20.42
C ASN A 759 17.11 33.80 20.18
N GLN A 760 18.06 32.90 20.45
CA GLN A 760 19.45 33.10 20.08
C GLN A 760 19.74 32.43 18.72
N LEU A 761 20.29 33.18 17.76
CA LEU A 761 20.72 32.60 16.47
C LEU A 761 21.89 31.67 16.73
N ILE A 762 21.76 30.42 16.33
CA ILE A 762 22.76 29.38 16.53
C ILE A 762 23.56 29.17 15.23
N ALA A 763 22.87 28.94 14.11
CA ALA A 763 23.49 28.69 12.82
C ALA A 763 22.59 29.10 11.66
N THR A 764 23.19 29.35 10.50
CA THR A 764 22.48 29.59 9.23
C THR A 764 22.87 28.50 8.25
N ALA A 765 21.88 27.89 7.60
CA ALA A 765 22.09 26.96 6.52
C ALA A 765 21.69 27.56 5.16
N ASP A 766 22.56 27.47 4.18
CA ASP A 766 22.30 27.95 2.82
C ASP A 766 21.89 26.78 1.91
N VAL A 767 20.62 26.73 1.51
CA VAL A 767 20.05 25.64 0.70
C VAL A 767 19.65 26.12 -0.71
N GLY A 768 19.32 25.16 -1.56
CA GLY A 768 18.90 25.37 -2.95
C GLY A 768 19.94 24.89 -3.96
N ASN A 769 19.90 25.45 -5.16
CA ASN A 769 20.85 25.19 -6.25
C ASN A 769 20.70 23.85 -7.00
N ARG A 770 19.47 23.29 -7.09
CA ARG A 770 19.20 22.13 -7.97
C ARG A 770 18.80 22.57 -9.37
N VAL A 771 19.38 21.92 -10.39
CA VAL A 771 18.86 22.00 -11.75
C VAL A 771 17.52 21.28 -11.77
N GLN A 772 16.41 22.04 -11.81
CA GLN A 772 15.10 21.44 -12.05
C GLN A 772 15.18 20.57 -13.30
N LYS A 773 14.82 19.30 -13.16
CA LYS A 773 14.72 18.41 -14.33
C LYS A 773 13.69 19.00 -15.27
N THR A 774 14.13 19.35 -16.47
CA THR A 774 13.25 19.83 -17.53
C THR A 774 12.18 18.78 -17.82
N LYS A 775 10.92 19.22 -17.90
CA LYS A 775 9.82 18.37 -18.35
C LYS A 775 9.82 18.28 -19.87
N ASP A 776 10.71 17.47 -20.42
CA ASP A 776 11.12 17.51 -21.83
C ASP A 776 10.85 16.23 -22.63
N ILE A 777 10.35 15.17 -22.01
CA ILE A 777 10.02 13.91 -22.71
C ILE A 777 8.52 13.59 -22.66
N SER A 778 8.06 12.78 -23.61
CA SER A 778 6.72 12.16 -23.57
C SER A 778 6.75 10.89 -22.73
N ILE A 779 5.61 10.54 -22.12
CA ILE A 779 5.47 9.23 -21.46
C ILE A 779 5.64 8.07 -22.44
N CYS A 780 5.36 8.28 -23.73
CA CYS A 780 5.53 7.29 -24.78
C CYS A 780 7.00 6.93 -25.05
N ASP A 781 7.94 7.78 -24.62
CA ASP A 781 9.38 7.58 -24.80
C ASP A 781 10.01 6.79 -23.63
N VAL A 782 9.23 6.46 -22.59
CA VAL A 782 9.69 5.73 -21.41
C VAL A 782 9.44 4.24 -21.59
N ASN A 783 10.44 3.40 -21.34
CA ASN A 783 10.23 1.96 -21.24
C ASN A 783 9.54 1.65 -19.91
N LEU A 784 8.33 1.10 -19.97
CA LEU A 784 7.52 0.78 -18.79
C LEU A 784 7.56 -0.70 -18.41
N HIS A 785 8.29 -1.55 -19.16
CA HIS A 785 8.49 -2.96 -18.84
C HIS A 785 7.16 -3.72 -18.64
N VAL A 786 6.20 -3.55 -19.57
CA VAL A 786 4.80 -3.99 -19.40
C VAL A 786 4.63 -5.50 -19.18
N ASP A 787 5.55 -6.31 -19.68
CA ASP A 787 5.56 -7.77 -19.67
C ASP A 787 6.71 -8.37 -18.83
N GLU A 788 7.45 -7.54 -18.09
CA GLU A 788 8.54 -7.97 -17.22
C GLU A 788 8.26 -7.65 -15.74
N VAL A 789 8.70 -8.53 -14.84
CA VAL A 789 8.63 -8.26 -13.39
C VAL A 789 9.59 -7.12 -13.06
N ILE A 790 9.04 -5.98 -12.66
CA ILE A 790 9.81 -4.76 -12.37
C ILE A 790 10.51 -4.92 -11.02
N SER A 791 11.85 -4.92 -11.02
CA SER A 791 12.65 -4.83 -9.79
C SER A 791 12.67 -3.42 -9.21
N PRO A 792 13.00 -3.23 -7.92
CA PRO A 792 13.20 -1.89 -7.34
C PRO A 792 14.24 -1.05 -8.10
N ALA A 793 15.30 -1.67 -8.63
CA ALA A 793 16.32 -0.98 -9.43
C ALA A 793 15.75 -0.48 -10.78
N MET A 794 15.01 -1.34 -11.49
CA MET A 794 14.32 -0.95 -12.73
C MET A 794 13.29 0.15 -12.46
N PHE A 795 12.53 0.04 -11.35
CA PHE A 795 11.56 1.05 -10.98
C PHE A 795 12.20 2.42 -10.71
N GLU A 796 13.37 2.46 -10.06
CA GLU A 796 14.12 3.71 -9.87
C GLU A 796 14.50 4.34 -11.23
N GLU A 797 14.94 3.57 -12.22
CA GLU A 797 15.22 4.07 -13.58
C GLU A 797 13.98 4.65 -14.27
N ILE A 798 12.83 3.97 -14.12
CA ILE A 798 11.52 4.46 -14.59
C ILE A 798 11.20 5.79 -13.90
N ILE A 799 11.31 5.87 -12.57
CA ILE A 799 11.06 7.08 -11.78
C ILE A 799 11.94 8.25 -12.24
N GLN A 800 13.23 8.01 -12.50
CA GLN A 800 14.13 9.05 -13.00
C GLN A 800 13.70 9.61 -14.37
N SER A 801 13.06 8.78 -15.20
CA SER A 801 12.47 9.16 -16.48
C SER A 801 11.13 9.89 -16.28
N LEU A 802 10.24 9.39 -15.42
CA LEU A 802 8.95 10.01 -15.10
C LEU A 802 9.10 11.41 -14.48
N LYS A 803 10.18 11.65 -13.73
CA LYS A 803 10.54 13.01 -13.26
C LYS A 803 10.69 14.02 -14.41
N ARG A 804 10.94 13.60 -15.66
CA ARG A 804 11.05 14.44 -16.87
C ARG A 804 9.78 14.46 -17.75
N VAL A 805 8.76 13.66 -17.43
CA VAL A 805 7.51 13.61 -18.21
C VAL A 805 6.63 14.82 -17.90
N ARG A 806 6.10 15.47 -18.95
CA ARG A 806 5.14 16.59 -18.84
C ARG A 806 3.80 16.09 -18.31
N GLY A 807 3.15 16.88 -17.45
CA GLY A 807 1.85 16.51 -16.88
C GLY A 807 1.94 15.60 -15.65
N LEU A 808 3.15 15.26 -15.19
CA LEU A 808 3.38 14.44 -14.00
C LEU A 808 4.17 15.17 -12.92
N LYS A 809 3.81 14.91 -11.67
CA LYS A 809 4.62 15.23 -10.49
C LYS A 809 4.97 13.91 -9.78
N VAL A 810 6.26 13.65 -9.63
CA VAL A 810 6.76 12.51 -8.84
C VAL A 810 7.10 13.02 -7.45
N ILE A 811 6.64 12.30 -6.42
CA ILE A 811 6.67 12.72 -5.03
C ILE A 811 7.32 11.60 -4.20
N PRO A 812 8.43 11.85 -3.50
CA PRO A 812 8.93 10.93 -2.48
C PRO A 812 7.92 10.87 -1.33
N LEU A 813 7.35 9.68 -1.08
CA LEU A 813 6.32 9.49 -0.06
C LEU A 813 6.89 8.95 1.25
N SER A 814 7.82 8.00 1.19
CA SER A 814 8.46 7.42 2.38
C SER A 814 9.75 6.67 2.01
N ARG A 815 10.36 6.03 3.01
CA ARG A 815 11.39 5.00 2.85
C ARG A 815 10.94 3.69 3.48
N SER A 816 11.40 2.57 2.94
CA SER A 816 11.18 1.23 3.50
C SER A 816 12.05 0.96 4.72
N TYR A 817 11.82 -0.17 5.38
CA TYR A 817 12.65 -0.63 6.48
C TYR A 817 14.13 -0.76 6.08
N GLN A 818 14.46 -1.22 4.86
CA GLN A 818 15.83 -1.27 4.36
C GLN A 818 16.27 0.03 3.65
N GLY A 819 15.54 1.13 3.85
CA GLY A 819 15.93 2.47 3.42
C GLY A 819 15.69 2.80 1.94
N ARG A 820 14.96 1.96 1.18
CA ARG A 820 14.65 2.23 -0.23
C ARG A 820 13.55 3.29 -0.34
N ARG A 821 13.65 4.22 -1.30
CA ARG A 821 12.63 5.26 -1.52
C ARG A 821 11.34 4.67 -2.10
N ILE A 822 10.21 5.14 -1.60
CA ILE A 822 8.87 4.85 -2.13
C ILE A 822 8.29 6.13 -2.72
N TYR A 823 7.74 6.04 -3.93
CA TYR A 823 7.29 7.20 -4.70
C TYR A 823 5.80 7.17 -4.98
N GLY A 824 5.19 8.35 -4.92
CA GLY A 824 3.89 8.65 -5.47
C GLY A 824 4.02 9.38 -6.81
N ILE A 825 3.04 9.19 -7.68
CA ILE A 825 2.92 9.92 -8.93
C ILE A 825 1.56 10.61 -8.95
N GLN A 826 1.54 11.91 -9.26
CA GLN A 826 0.31 12.69 -9.37
C GLN A 826 0.18 13.24 -10.79
N ILE A 827 -1.00 13.13 -11.40
CA ILE A 827 -1.31 13.87 -12.63
C ILE A 827 -1.44 15.35 -12.26
N THR A 828 -0.63 16.21 -12.86
CA THR A 828 -0.71 17.65 -12.59
C THR A 828 -1.82 18.28 -13.44
N PRO A 829 -2.77 19.01 -12.82
CA PRO A 829 -3.73 19.81 -13.58
C PRO A 829 -3.00 20.78 -14.50
N GLN A 830 -3.41 20.89 -15.76
CA GLN A 830 -2.83 21.85 -16.71
C GLN A 830 -3.39 23.25 -16.43
N ARG A 831 -2.84 23.94 -15.42
CA ARG A 831 -3.21 25.30 -15.01
C ARG A 831 -1.95 26.13 -14.75
N ASP A 832 -2.03 27.42 -15.05
CA ASP A 832 -0.93 28.35 -14.82
C ASP A 832 -0.91 28.88 -13.37
N GLY A 833 0.29 29.17 -12.87
CA GLY A 833 0.49 29.78 -11.56
C GLY A 833 0.37 28.82 -10.38
N TYR A 834 0.07 29.37 -9.20
CA TYR A 834 -0.18 28.59 -7.98
C TYR A 834 -1.53 27.89 -8.08
N ILE A 835 -1.59 26.60 -7.73
CA ILE A 835 -2.82 25.79 -7.69
C ILE A 835 -3.13 25.50 -6.22
N SER A 836 -4.30 25.95 -5.74
CA SER A 836 -4.75 25.63 -4.39
C SER A 836 -5.17 24.17 -4.28
N ARG A 837 -4.57 23.46 -3.32
CA ARG A 837 -4.96 22.10 -2.96
C ARG A 837 -6.39 22.06 -2.44
N VAL A 838 -6.79 23.03 -1.61
CA VAL A 838 -8.13 23.12 -1.02
C VAL A 838 -9.19 23.23 -2.12
N LYS A 839 -8.96 24.08 -3.12
CA LYS A 839 -9.91 24.26 -4.24
C LYS A 839 -9.93 23.09 -5.21
N LEU A 840 -8.79 22.40 -5.38
CA LEU A 840 -8.74 21.20 -6.19
C LEU A 840 -9.61 20.10 -5.57
N ILE A 841 -9.38 19.79 -4.29
CA ILE A 841 -10.12 18.75 -3.55
C ILE A 841 -11.59 19.11 -3.39
N SER A 842 -11.93 20.38 -3.16
CA SER A 842 -13.33 20.78 -3.01
C SER A 842 -14.09 20.74 -4.34
N LYS A 843 -13.45 20.99 -5.50
CA LYS A 843 -14.15 21.03 -6.79
C LYS A 843 -14.06 19.75 -7.61
N GLN A 844 -13.07 18.90 -7.35
CA GLN A 844 -12.79 17.71 -8.16
C GLN A 844 -12.79 16.46 -7.28
N PRO A 845 -13.46 15.37 -7.74
CA PRO A 845 -13.29 14.07 -7.12
C PRO A 845 -11.83 13.64 -7.16
N SER A 846 -11.38 13.05 -6.06
CA SER A 846 -10.03 12.54 -5.88
C SER A 846 -10.05 11.02 -5.86
N GLU A 847 -9.10 10.39 -6.55
CA GLU A 847 -8.89 8.94 -6.52
C GLU A 847 -7.42 8.65 -6.22
N MET A 848 -7.22 7.64 -5.37
CA MET A 848 -5.90 7.12 -5.03
C MET A 848 -5.83 5.64 -5.40
N ILE A 849 -4.83 5.28 -6.21
CA ILE A 849 -4.58 3.89 -6.62
C ILE A 849 -3.26 3.44 -5.99
N ASN A 850 -3.33 2.45 -5.12
CA ASN A 850 -2.17 1.79 -4.51
C ASN A 850 -1.89 0.48 -5.27
N ALA A 851 -0.61 0.15 -5.43
CA ALA A 851 -0.18 -1.05 -6.12
C ALA A 851 1.00 -1.70 -5.40
N ARG A 852 1.01 -3.03 -5.46
CA ARG A 852 2.09 -3.89 -4.98
C ARG A 852 2.46 -3.63 -3.52
N HIS A 853 1.40 -3.49 -2.70
CA HIS A 853 1.47 -3.63 -1.24
C HIS A 853 2.01 -5.02 -0.89
N HIS A 854 1.47 -6.06 -1.51
CA HIS A 854 2.10 -7.37 -1.51
C HIS A 854 3.07 -7.49 -2.67
N ALA A 855 4.31 -7.88 -2.38
CA ALA A 855 5.38 -7.72 -3.35
C ALA A 855 5.42 -8.78 -4.47
N ASN A 856 4.81 -9.94 -4.22
CA ASN A 856 4.64 -11.04 -5.19
C ASN A 856 3.46 -10.83 -6.16
N GLU A 857 2.59 -9.86 -5.91
CA GLU A 857 1.43 -9.49 -6.75
C GLU A 857 1.87 -8.45 -7.80
N VAL A 858 2.56 -8.94 -8.83
CA VAL A 858 3.48 -8.14 -9.65
C VAL A 858 2.81 -7.22 -10.67
N SER A 859 1.63 -7.58 -11.18
CA SER A 859 1.01 -6.93 -12.33
C SER A 859 0.40 -5.57 -12.01
N SER A 860 0.11 -5.30 -10.74
CA SER A 860 -0.41 -4.03 -10.24
C SER A 860 0.54 -2.84 -10.52
N THR A 861 1.86 -3.02 -10.38
CA THR A 861 2.86 -1.99 -10.76
C THR A 861 2.82 -1.70 -12.25
N ASN A 862 2.82 -2.76 -13.07
CA ASN A 862 2.81 -2.67 -14.52
C ASN A 862 1.53 -1.96 -15.00
N SER A 863 0.38 -2.37 -14.48
CA SER A 863 -0.91 -1.73 -14.75
C SER A 863 -0.91 -0.24 -14.41
N THR A 864 -0.42 0.14 -13.22
CA THR A 864 -0.39 1.54 -12.79
C THR A 864 0.44 2.40 -13.76
N LEU A 865 1.57 1.89 -14.24
CA LEU A 865 2.38 2.57 -15.25
C LEU A 865 1.68 2.64 -16.61
N MET A 866 1.02 1.57 -17.04
CA MET A 866 0.20 1.54 -18.25
C MET A 866 -0.95 2.55 -18.18
N LEU A 867 -1.63 2.64 -17.04
CA LEU A 867 -2.72 3.57 -16.78
C LEU A 867 -2.25 5.03 -16.87
N ILE A 868 -1.13 5.36 -16.24
CA ILE A 868 -0.52 6.70 -16.34
C ILE A 868 -0.20 7.04 -17.80
N LYS A 869 0.34 6.08 -18.56
CA LYS A 869 0.60 6.26 -20.00
C LYS A 869 -0.69 6.49 -20.77
N GLU A 870 -1.72 5.71 -20.52
CA GLU A 870 -3.01 5.80 -21.20
C GLU A 870 -3.66 7.18 -20.95
N LEU A 871 -3.74 7.61 -19.69
CA LEU A 871 -4.30 8.91 -19.31
C LEU A 871 -3.58 10.11 -19.94
N LEU A 872 -2.26 10.01 -20.15
CA LEU A 872 -1.44 11.08 -20.71
C LEU A 872 -1.36 11.07 -22.24
N SER A 873 -1.47 9.91 -22.87
CA SER A 873 -1.22 9.75 -24.31
C SER A 873 -2.47 9.60 -25.15
N ASN A 874 -3.58 9.08 -24.59
CA ASN A 874 -4.84 8.97 -25.30
C ASN A 874 -5.66 10.28 -25.16
N PRO A 875 -6.02 10.94 -26.28
CA PRO A 875 -6.81 12.19 -26.26
C PRO A 875 -8.18 12.06 -25.58
N GLU A 876 -8.77 10.88 -25.51
CA GLU A 876 -10.05 10.63 -24.83
C GLU A 876 -10.01 11.06 -23.35
N TYR A 877 -8.86 10.90 -22.70
CA TYR A 877 -8.68 11.21 -21.28
C TYR A 877 -8.15 12.63 -21.01
N GLU A 878 -8.00 13.48 -22.04
CA GLU A 878 -7.50 14.86 -21.84
C GLU A 878 -8.38 15.65 -20.86
N GLU A 879 -9.70 15.54 -21.00
CA GLU A 879 -10.64 16.22 -20.10
C GLU A 879 -10.63 15.60 -18.70
N TYR A 880 -10.37 14.30 -18.56
CA TYR A 880 -10.33 13.60 -17.27
C TYR A 880 -9.23 14.17 -16.38
N ARG A 881 -8.05 14.42 -16.98
CA ARG A 881 -6.90 15.04 -16.31
C ARG A 881 -7.14 16.47 -15.82
N LYS A 882 -8.17 17.16 -16.34
CA LYS A 882 -8.57 18.51 -15.89
C LYS A 882 -9.59 18.45 -14.77
N ASN A 883 -10.17 17.30 -14.52
CA ASN A 883 -11.46 17.12 -13.88
C ASN A 883 -11.41 16.24 -12.63
N LEU A 884 -10.35 15.45 -12.49
CA LEU A 884 -10.08 14.55 -11.39
C LEU A 884 -8.72 14.87 -10.77
N ASN A 885 -8.59 14.59 -9.48
CA ASN A 885 -7.32 14.60 -8.78
C ASN A 885 -6.84 13.15 -8.58
N LEU A 886 -5.84 12.73 -9.37
CA LEU A 886 -5.36 11.34 -9.40
C LEU A 886 -3.97 11.23 -8.79
N ILE A 887 -3.80 10.33 -7.82
CA ILE A 887 -2.51 9.96 -7.23
C ILE A 887 -2.32 8.44 -7.25
N PHE A 888 -1.11 8.01 -7.56
CA PHE A 888 -0.74 6.60 -7.67
C PHE A 888 0.45 6.28 -6.79
N ILE A 889 0.47 5.09 -6.17
CA ILE A 889 1.64 4.48 -5.54
C ILE A 889 1.95 3.19 -6.32
N PRO A 890 2.82 3.23 -7.34
CA PRO A 890 3.00 2.07 -8.22
C PRO A 890 3.73 0.89 -7.56
N LEU A 891 4.55 1.15 -6.54
CA LEU A 891 5.32 0.13 -5.82
C LEU A 891 5.44 0.56 -4.36
N GLU A 892 4.55 0.06 -3.52
CA GLU A 892 4.57 0.37 -2.09
C GLU A 892 5.60 -0.49 -1.34
N ASN A 893 5.59 -1.81 -1.53
CA ASN A 893 6.48 -2.73 -0.84
C ASN A 893 7.80 -2.97 -1.60
N VAL A 894 8.61 -1.92 -1.70
CA VAL A 894 9.92 -1.95 -2.39
C VAL A 894 10.90 -2.97 -1.81
N ASP A 895 10.77 -3.29 -0.51
CA ASP A 895 11.65 -4.21 0.19
C ASP A 895 11.28 -5.67 -0.06
N GLY A 896 10.00 -6.01 0.11
CA GLY A 896 9.47 -7.31 -0.30
C GLY A 896 9.72 -7.55 -1.78
N ALA A 897 9.57 -6.52 -2.63
CA ALA A 897 9.78 -6.65 -4.07
C ALA A 897 11.24 -6.96 -4.43
N GLN A 898 12.20 -6.49 -3.63
CA GLN A 898 13.60 -6.91 -3.79
C GLN A 898 13.78 -8.40 -3.47
N ILE A 899 13.17 -8.89 -2.38
CA ILE A 899 13.25 -10.30 -1.98
C ILE A 899 12.58 -11.18 -3.05
N HIS A 900 11.37 -10.82 -3.45
CA HIS A 900 10.60 -11.46 -4.52
C HIS A 900 11.42 -11.55 -5.80
N TYR A 901 12.01 -10.43 -6.24
CA TYR A 901 12.79 -10.37 -7.47
C TYR A 901 14.02 -11.29 -7.46
N GLU A 902 14.65 -11.52 -6.30
CA GLU A 902 15.76 -12.48 -6.21
C GLU A 902 15.28 -13.93 -6.20
N LEU A 903 14.14 -14.23 -5.55
CA LEU A 903 13.58 -15.58 -5.50
C LEU A 903 13.02 -16.05 -6.84
N GLN A 904 12.31 -15.18 -7.56
CA GLN A 904 11.72 -15.52 -8.87
C GLN A 904 12.79 -15.85 -9.92
N LYS A 905 14.03 -15.34 -9.81
CA LYS A 905 15.12 -15.72 -10.72
C LYS A 905 15.45 -17.20 -10.67
N VAL A 906 15.19 -17.86 -9.53
CA VAL A 906 15.39 -19.29 -9.34
C VAL A 906 14.11 -20.04 -9.66
N ASN A 907 12.98 -19.59 -9.11
CA ASN A 907 11.66 -20.22 -9.25
C ASN A 907 10.64 -19.20 -9.80
N PRO A 908 10.58 -18.98 -11.12
CA PRO A 908 9.86 -17.85 -11.73
C PRO A 908 8.34 -17.98 -11.75
N LEU A 909 7.78 -19.12 -11.37
CA LEU A 909 6.33 -19.38 -11.46
C LEU A 909 5.72 -19.69 -10.09
N TRP A 910 6.50 -19.59 -9.02
CA TRP A 910 6.05 -19.89 -7.66
C TRP A 910 5.31 -18.71 -7.04
N LYS A 911 4.43 -19.00 -6.07
CA LYS A 911 3.67 -17.98 -5.34
C LYS A 911 4.57 -17.02 -4.56
N LEU A 912 5.65 -17.55 -3.97
CA LEU A 912 6.68 -16.81 -3.24
C LEU A 912 6.14 -15.94 -2.09
N HIS A 913 5.20 -16.46 -1.29
CA HIS A 913 4.59 -15.71 -0.19
C HIS A 913 5.56 -15.26 0.91
N THR A 914 6.75 -15.87 1.01
CA THR A 914 7.84 -15.37 1.86
C THR A 914 8.20 -13.91 1.58
N ALA A 915 7.99 -13.45 0.34
CA ALA A 915 8.24 -12.09 -0.10
C ALA A 915 6.97 -11.23 -0.19
N ARG A 916 5.81 -11.75 0.25
CA ARG A 916 4.52 -11.03 0.24
C ARG A 916 4.62 -9.73 1.06
N PHE A 917 5.16 -9.83 2.27
CA PHE A 917 5.21 -8.74 3.25
C PHE A 917 6.53 -7.95 3.23
N SER A 918 6.79 -7.15 4.26
CA SER A 918 8.04 -6.36 4.39
C SER A 918 9.30 -7.23 4.53
N SER A 919 10.48 -6.60 4.50
CA SER A 919 11.79 -7.27 4.62
C SER A 919 12.04 -8.04 5.93
N ILE A 920 11.13 -7.92 6.90
CA ILE A 920 11.12 -8.66 8.18
C ILE A 920 9.82 -9.43 8.42
N GLY A 921 8.99 -9.61 7.39
CA GLY A 921 7.79 -10.45 7.43
C GLY A 921 6.54 -9.80 8.03
N LYS A 922 6.56 -8.49 8.30
CA LYS A 922 5.38 -7.76 8.82
C LYS A 922 4.43 -7.39 7.68
N GLU A 923 3.16 -7.77 7.84
CA GLU A 923 2.03 -7.13 7.15
C GLU A 923 1.85 -5.70 7.67
N PHE A 924 2.42 -4.73 6.95
CA PHE A 924 2.46 -3.33 7.38
C PHE A 924 1.18 -2.53 7.05
N TYR A 925 0.20 -3.14 6.37
CA TYR A 925 -1.16 -2.59 6.25
C TYR A 925 -1.74 -2.22 7.63
N TYR A 926 -1.39 -2.99 8.67
CA TYR A 926 -1.82 -2.71 10.06
C TYR A 926 -1.12 -1.50 10.71
N GLU A 927 -0.14 -0.91 10.03
CA GLU A 927 0.67 0.22 10.50
C GLU A 927 0.31 1.54 9.79
N TYR A 928 -0.66 1.53 8.86
CA TYR A 928 -1.15 2.77 8.26
C TYR A 928 -1.63 3.76 9.31
N PHE A 929 -1.22 5.02 9.20
CA PHE A 929 -1.44 6.08 10.17
C PHE A 929 -0.80 5.85 11.57
N ASN A 930 0.10 4.87 11.73
CA ASN A 930 0.98 4.77 12.89
C ASN A 930 2.29 5.53 12.62
N TYR A 931 2.35 6.81 12.99
CA TYR A 931 3.50 7.68 12.67
C TYR A 931 4.81 7.33 13.41
N GLU A 932 4.76 6.46 14.41
CA GLU A 932 5.93 5.99 15.17
C GLU A 932 6.40 4.61 14.73
N THR A 933 5.78 4.02 13.70
CA THR A 933 6.11 2.67 13.23
C THR A 933 7.52 2.57 12.65
N ILE A 934 8.20 1.45 12.91
CA ILE A 934 9.45 1.08 12.22
C ILE A 934 9.20 0.55 10.81
N HIS A 935 7.96 0.16 10.50
CA HIS A 935 7.52 -0.35 9.19
C HIS A 935 7.16 0.82 8.28
N THR A 936 8.16 1.65 8.00
CA THR A 936 7.97 2.98 7.41
C THR A 936 7.42 2.96 5.97
N GLU A 937 7.35 1.80 5.33
CA GLU A 937 6.58 1.56 4.11
C GLU A 937 5.14 2.07 4.25
N ALA A 938 4.50 1.81 5.40
CA ALA A 938 3.13 2.22 5.73
C ALA A 938 2.89 3.74 5.67
N ASN A 939 3.95 4.53 5.82
CA ASN A 939 3.86 5.98 5.71
C ASN A 939 3.65 6.44 4.26
N ALA A 940 3.97 5.60 3.26
CA ALA A 940 3.78 5.96 1.86
C ALA A 940 2.30 6.16 1.52
N PHE A 941 1.47 5.15 1.82
CA PHE A 941 0.01 5.24 1.71
C PHE A 941 -0.54 6.42 2.50
N THR A 942 -0.13 6.54 3.77
CA THR A 942 -0.55 7.61 4.67
C THR A 942 -0.28 9.00 4.09
N ASN A 943 0.94 9.22 3.55
CA ASN A 943 1.34 10.51 2.99
C ASN A 943 0.65 10.82 1.66
N ALA A 944 0.37 9.81 0.82
CA ALA A 944 -0.41 9.99 -0.41
C ALA A 944 -1.87 10.36 -0.11
N TRP A 945 -2.47 9.72 0.90
CA TRP A 945 -3.82 10.02 1.36
C TRP A 945 -3.94 11.45 1.86
N TRP A 946 -3.03 11.89 2.74
CA TRP A 946 -3.01 13.27 3.25
C TRP A 946 -2.85 14.29 2.11
N LYS A 947 -2.13 13.96 1.04
CA LYS A 947 -1.99 14.88 -0.11
C LYS A 947 -3.27 15.01 -0.94
N SER A 948 -4.07 13.96 -1.05
CA SER A 948 -5.19 13.88 -2.02
C SER A 948 -6.59 13.92 -1.42
N LEU A 949 -6.76 13.50 -0.16
CA LEU A 949 -8.06 13.26 0.51
C LEU A 949 -9.05 12.56 -0.43
N PRO A 950 -8.73 11.32 -0.88
CA PRO A 950 -9.42 10.63 -1.95
C PRO A 950 -10.86 10.27 -1.57
N ASP A 951 -11.77 10.47 -2.52
CA ASP A 951 -13.15 9.97 -2.46
C ASP A 951 -13.19 8.45 -2.63
N VAL A 952 -12.30 7.92 -3.48
CA VAL A 952 -12.14 6.48 -3.74
C VAL A 952 -10.68 6.07 -3.56
N VAL A 953 -10.47 5.01 -2.80
CA VAL A 953 -9.19 4.30 -2.74
C VAL A 953 -9.35 2.97 -3.47
N VAL A 954 -8.46 2.72 -4.42
CA VAL A 954 -8.30 1.44 -5.10
C VAL A 954 -6.99 0.83 -4.63
N ASP A 955 -7.03 -0.42 -4.21
CA ASP A 955 -5.86 -1.20 -3.85
C ASP A 955 -5.75 -2.40 -4.80
N ASN A 956 -4.76 -2.32 -5.69
CA ASN A 956 -4.54 -3.32 -6.72
C ASN A 956 -3.73 -4.49 -6.15
N HIS A 957 -4.44 -5.58 -5.80
CA HIS A 957 -3.88 -6.84 -5.29
C HIS A 957 -3.95 -7.97 -6.32
N GLY A 958 -3.38 -9.09 -5.92
CA GLY A 958 -3.38 -10.33 -6.65
C GLY A 958 -3.47 -11.58 -5.78
N VAL A 959 -3.68 -12.70 -6.46
CA VAL A 959 -3.77 -14.04 -5.88
C VAL A 959 -2.93 -15.04 -6.65
N PRO A 960 -2.68 -16.23 -6.07
CA PRO A 960 -2.01 -17.33 -6.75
C PRO A 960 -2.51 -17.57 -8.18
N THR A 961 -1.58 -17.86 -9.09
CA THR A 961 -1.89 -18.24 -10.48
C THR A 961 -2.44 -19.65 -10.58
N HIS A 962 -1.98 -20.52 -9.68
CA HIS A 962 -2.31 -21.93 -9.56
C HIS A 962 -2.70 -22.26 -8.11
N GLU A 963 -2.91 -23.53 -7.80
CA GLU A 963 -3.34 -23.91 -6.46
C GLU A 963 -2.34 -23.47 -5.37
N TRP A 964 -2.89 -23.02 -4.24
CA TRP A 964 -2.17 -22.71 -3.03
C TRP A 964 -2.34 -23.86 -2.05
N ASP A 965 -1.44 -24.83 -2.15
CA ASP A 965 -1.41 -26.01 -1.30
C ASP A 965 -0.27 -25.99 -0.28
N GLN A 966 -0.49 -26.71 0.82
CA GLN A 966 0.39 -26.81 1.99
C GLN A 966 0.22 -28.21 2.61
N GLN A 967 1.05 -29.16 2.16
CA GLN A 967 0.93 -30.58 2.51
C GLN A 967 0.94 -30.81 4.03
N TYR A 968 1.73 -30.03 4.77
CA TYR A 968 1.88 -30.16 6.22
C TYR A 968 0.92 -29.26 7.03
N SER A 969 0.00 -28.56 6.36
CA SER A 969 -0.96 -27.65 6.99
C SER A 969 -2.44 -28.06 6.83
N GLY A 970 -2.69 -29.27 6.32
CA GLY A 970 -4.05 -29.76 6.02
C GLY A 970 -4.44 -29.59 4.55
N TYR A 971 -3.44 -29.61 3.66
CA TYR A 971 -3.49 -29.34 2.21
C TYR A 971 -3.81 -27.90 1.82
N ALA A 972 -4.63 -27.17 2.59
CA ALA A 972 -4.81 -25.74 2.45
C ALA A 972 -4.43 -25.02 3.76
N SER A 973 -3.95 -23.79 3.68
CA SER A 973 -3.62 -23.00 4.86
C SER A 973 -4.81 -22.89 5.81
N PRO A 974 -4.66 -23.16 7.12
CA PRO A 974 -5.74 -23.00 8.08
C PRO A 974 -6.38 -21.61 8.04
N SER A 975 -5.58 -20.55 7.89
CA SER A 975 -6.07 -19.17 7.85
C SER A 975 -6.62 -18.75 6.48
N PHE A 976 -6.27 -19.45 5.39
CA PHE A 976 -6.58 -19.07 4.01
C PHE A 976 -7.27 -20.18 3.20
N LYS A 977 -7.99 -21.11 3.85
CA LYS A 977 -8.62 -22.27 3.18
C LYS A 977 -9.42 -21.92 1.92
N GLY A 978 -10.16 -20.81 1.96
CA GLY A 978 -10.97 -20.33 0.83
C GLY A 978 -10.16 -19.87 -0.40
N PHE A 979 -8.85 -19.69 -0.27
CA PHE A 979 -7.92 -19.23 -1.30
C PHE A 979 -7.13 -20.37 -1.95
N TRP A 980 -7.42 -21.64 -1.63
CA TRP A 980 -6.74 -22.82 -2.20
C TRP A 980 -6.70 -22.79 -3.73
N LEU A 981 -7.80 -22.41 -4.39
CA LEU A 981 -7.88 -22.34 -5.84
C LEU A 981 -8.33 -20.95 -6.28
N PRO A 982 -7.78 -20.38 -7.37
CA PRO A 982 -8.20 -19.06 -7.83
C PRO A 982 -9.67 -19.04 -8.26
N ARG A 983 -10.44 -18.08 -7.74
CA ARG A 983 -11.90 -17.99 -7.94
C ARG A 983 -12.28 -17.60 -9.37
N ALA A 984 -11.54 -16.66 -9.92
CA ALA A 984 -11.71 -16.04 -11.23
C ALA A 984 -10.35 -15.46 -11.66
N LEU A 985 -10.23 -14.94 -12.88
CA LEU A 985 -9.05 -14.18 -13.30
C LEU A 985 -8.99 -12.83 -12.56
N LEU A 986 -10.15 -12.20 -12.34
CA LEU A 986 -10.34 -11.01 -11.51
C LEU A 986 -11.61 -11.15 -10.66
N TYR A 987 -11.48 -10.88 -9.36
CA TYR A 987 -12.60 -10.68 -8.43
C TYR A 987 -12.28 -9.56 -7.44
N SER A 988 -13.25 -9.13 -6.62
CA SER A 988 -13.05 -7.94 -5.78
C SER A 988 -13.64 -8.04 -4.38
N TYR A 989 -13.13 -7.20 -3.47
CA TYR A 989 -13.67 -6.95 -2.15
C TYR A 989 -14.11 -5.50 -1.98
N PHE A 990 -15.26 -5.34 -1.34
CA PHE A 990 -15.79 -4.05 -0.90
C PHE A 990 -15.94 -4.05 0.62
N VAL A 991 -15.21 -3.17 1.29
CA VAL A 991 -15.36 -2.95 2.73
C VAL A 991 -16.24 -1.71 2.94
N ILE A 992 -17.51 -1.95 3.24
CA ILE A 992 -18.55 -0.92 3.30
C ILE A 992 -19.05 -0.69 4.73
N PRO A 993 -19.46 0.54 5.09
CA PRO A 993 -20.08 0.80 6.38
C PRO A 993 -21.37 0.01 6.56
N ASP A 994 -21.50 -0.72 7.67
CA ASP A 994 -22.79 -1.29 8.12
C ASP A 994 -23.59 -0.25 8.91
N ASP A 995 -23.97 0.84 8.24
CA ASP A 995 -24.66 1.98 8.85
C ASP A 995 -25.46 2.78 7.80
N SER A 996 -26.78 2.87 7.99
CA SER A 996 -27.70 3.50 7.05
C SER A 996 -27.42 4.98 6.78
N ARG A 997 -26.69 5.66 7.67
CA ARG A 997 -26.27 7.06 7.46
C ARG A 997 -25.31 7.23 6.28
N PHE A 998 -24.70 6.13 5.82
CA PHE A 998 -23.75 6.08 4.72
C PHE A 998 -24.30 5.31 3.51
N GLU A 999 -25.62 5.21 3.37
CA GLU A 999 -26.27 4.50 2.25
C GLU A 999 -25.76 4.97 0.87
N TRP A 1000 -25.52 6.27 0.72
CA TRP A 1000 -25.00 6.83 -0.53
C TRP A 1000 -23.54 6.45 -0.80
N ASN A 1001 -22.76 6.14 0.24
CA ASN A 1001 -21.43 5.57 0.05
C ASN A 1001 -21.58 4.14 -0.49
N ILE A 1002 -22.50 3.35 0.07
CA ILE A 1002 -22.78 1.98 -0.38
C ILE A 1002 -23.24 1.98 -1.84
N GLU A 1003 -24.15 2.87 -2.21
CA GLU A 1003 -24.59 3.09 -3.60
C GLU A 1003 -23.42 3.43 -4.55
N LEU A 1004 -22.47 4.28 -4.12
CA LEU A 1004 -21.26 4.54 -4.91
C LEU A 1004 -20.42 3.27 -5.10
N ASN A 1005 -20.27 2.43 -4.07
CA ASN A 1005 -19.54 1.15 -4.18
C ASN A 1005 -20.25 0.18 -5.15
N HIS A 1006 -21.59 0.12 -5.14
CA HIS A 1006 -22.34 -0.67 -6.13
C HIS A 1006 -22.15 -0.16 -7.57
N HIS A 1007 -22.17 1.16 -7.78
CA HIS A 1007 -21.88 1.71 -9.11
C HIS A 1007 -20.45 1.43 -9.56
N ILE A 1008 -19.47 1.43 -8.64
CA ILE A 1008 -18.10 1.01 -8.94
C ILE A 1008 -18.08 -0.45 -9.39
N ALA A 1009 -18.76 -1.36 -8.66
CA ALA A 1009 -18.85 -2.76 -9.03
C ALA A 1009 -19.45 -2.95 -10.44
N ASP A 1010 -20.54 -2.22 -10.76
CA ASP A 1010 -21.17 -2.25 -12.07
C ASP A 1010 -20.23 -1.72 -13.18
N ALA A 1011 -19.53 -0.61 -12.92
CA ALA A 1011 -18.60 -0.01 -13.87
C ALA A 1011 -17.43 -0.95 -14.19
N VAL A 1012 -16.81 -1.55 -13.16
CA VAL A 1012 -15.74 -2.54 -13.35
C VAL A 1012 -16.26 -3.74 -14.15
N SER A 1013 -17.43 -4.27 -13.79
CA SER A 1013 -18.08 -5.39 -14.47
C SER A 1013 -18.37 -5.11 -15.96
N GLU A 1014 -18.78 -3.89 -16.31
CA GLU A 1014 -18.98 -3.47 -17.70
C GLU A 1014 -17.65 -3.36 -18.45
N TRP A 1015 -16.66 -2.69 -17.88
CA TRP A 1015 -15.37 -2.42 -18.52
C TRP A 1015 -14.55 -3.67 -18.77
N VAL A 1016 -14.45 -4.54 -17.76
CA VAL A 1016 -13.79 -5.85 -17.87
C VAL A 1016 -14.51 -6.73 -18.89
N GLY A 1017 -15.85 -6.64 -18.96
CA GLY A 1017 -16.67 -7.39 -19.91
C GLY A 1017 -16.51 -6.98 -21.39
N LYS A 1018 -15.87 -5.84 -21.69
CA LYS A 1018 -15.61 -5.37 -23.06
C LYS A 1018 -14.48 -6.12 -23.74
N GLU A 1019 -13.57 -6.72 -22.99
CA GLU A 1019 -12.42 -7.49 -23.52
C GLU A 1019 -12.73 -8.99 -23.50
N PRO A 1020 -12.96 -9.63 -24.67
CA PRO A 1020 -13.34 -11.05 -24.75
C PRO A 1020 -12.35 -11.99 -24.05
N ARG A 1021 -11.03 -11.72 -24.15
CA ARG A 1021 -10.01 -12.58 -23.55
C ARG A 1021 -10.12 -12.62 -22.03
N ILE A 1022 -10.39 -11.47 -21.40
CA ILE A 1022 -10.54 -11.37 -19.94
C ILE A 1022 -11.84 -12.05 -19.49
N ARG A 1023 -12.94 -11.81 -20.20
CA ARG A 1023 -14.23 -12.47 -19.91
C ARG A 1023 -14.13 -14.00 -20.00
N GLU A 1024 -13.50 -14.52 -21.04
CA GLU A 1024 -13.28 -15.97 -21.22
C GLU A 1024 -12.35 -16.53 -20.14
N GLY A 1025 -11.29 -15.79 -19.78
CA GLY A 1025 -10.39 -16.15 -18.68
C GLY A 1025 -11.08 -16.23 -17.31
N ASN A 1026 -12.04 -15.34 -17.04
CA ASN A 1026 -12.89 -15.39 -15.84
C ASN A 1026 -13.80 -16.62 -15.85
N ILE A 1027 -14.51 -16.87 -16.96
CA ILE A 1027 -15.46 -17.99 -17.08
C ILE A 1027 -14.73 -19.33 -16.88
N GLU A 1028 -13.58 -19.51 -17.51
CA GLU A 1028 -12.78 -20.73 -17.43
C GLU A 1028 -12.33 -21.03 -15.99
N ARG A 1029 -11.84 -20.03 -15.24
CA ARG A 1029 -11.43 -20.21 -13.83
C ARG A 1029 -12.61 -20.47 -12.91
N ILE A 1030 -13.72 -19.75 -13.10
CA ILE A 1030 -14.95 -19.94 -12.32
C ILE A 1030 -15.50 -21.36 -12.51
N ASP A 1031 -15.47 -21.89 -13.73
CA ASP A 1031 -15.90 -23.26 -14.02
C ASP A 1031 -15.09 -24.31 -13.25
N ARG A 1032 -13.76 -24.17 -13.24
CA ARG A 1032 -12.86 -25.05 -12.46
C ARG A 1032 -13.09 -24.90 -10.96
N PHE A 1033 -13.18 -23.67 -10.47
CA PHE A 1033 -13.43 -23.38 -9.06
C PHE A 1033 -14.79 -23.94 -8.61
N GLN A 1034 -15.81 -23.87 -9.46
CA GLN A 1034 -17.11 -24.47 -9.20
C GLN A 1034 -17.01 -26.00 -9.11
N LYS A 1035 -16.31 -26.65 -10.05
CA LYS A 1035 -16.22 -28.12 -10.14
C LYS A 1035 -15.45 -28.76 -8.98
N TYR A 1036 -14.34 -28.15 -8.57
CA TYR A 1036 -13.44 -28.71 -7.56
C TYR A 1036 -13.71 -28.18 -6.14
N ALA A 1037 -14.32 -27.01 -5.98
CA ALA A 1037 -14.46 -26.34 -4.69
C ALA A 1037 -15.93 -26.02 -4.35
N ALA A 1038 -16.53 -25.02 -5.01
CA ALA A 1038 -17.82 -24.44 -4.61
C ALA A 1038 -19.00 -25.43 -4.66
N ALA A 1039 -19.00 -26.41 -5.59
CA ALA A 1039 -20.04 -27.43 -5.66
C ALA A 1039 -20.11 -28.34 -4.42
N TRP A 1040 -19.01 -28.41 -3.66
CA TRP A 1040 -18.86 -29.31 -2.52
C TRP A 1040 -18.89 -28.59 -1.18
N MET A 1041 -18.34 -27.38 -1.13
CA MET A 1041 -18.25 -26.55 0.07
C MET A 1041 -18.62 -25.09 -0.26
N PRO A 1042 -19.91 -24.79 -0.49
CA PRO A 1042 -20.37 -23.51 -1.03
C PRO A 1042 -20.21 -22.32 -0.07
N LYS A 1043 -20.11 -22.53 1.25
CA LYS A 1043 -19.82 -21.42 2.18
C LYS A 1043 -18.33 -21.09 2.22
N MET A 1044 -17.48 -22.11 2.13
CA MET A 1044 -16.03 -21.96 2.10
C MET A 1044 -15.55 -21.33 0.78
N PHE A 1045 -16.10 -21.82 -0.33
CA PHE A 1045 -15.71 -21.45 -1.68
C PHE A 1045 -16.87 -20.75 -2.40
N GLN A 1046 -17.11 -19.48 -2.07
CA GLN A 1046 -18.26 -18.74 -2.61
C GLN A 1046 -18.02 -18.23 -4.04
N THR A 1047 -19.05 -18.36 -4.90
CA THR A 1047 -19.02 -18.05 -6.34
C THR A 1047 -20.21 -17.21 -6.80
N LYS A 1048 -20.58 -16.15 -6.06
CA LYS A 1048 -21.71 -15.31 -6.48
C LYS A 1048 -21.27 -14.32 -7.57
N LEU A 1049 -21.73 -14.56 -8.80
CA LEU A 1049 -21.48 -13.68 -9.94
C LEU A 1049 -22.47 -12.50 -9.96
N GLU A 1050 -21.93 -11.29 -10.14
CA GLU A 1050 -22.65 -10.03 -10.31
C GLU A 1050 -22.17 -9.38 -11.63
N GLY A 1051 -22.98 -9.55 -12.69
CA GLY A 1051 -22.55 -9.21 -14.05
C GLY A 1051 -21.44 -10.16 -14.55
N ASN A 1052 -20.27 -9.63 -14.87
CA ASN A 1052 -19.07 -10.38 -15.29
C ASN A 1052 -18.04 -10.60 -14.17
N MET A 1053 -18.37 -10.24 -12.93
CA MET A 1053 -17.43 -10.18 -11.79
C MET A 1053 -17.95 -10.96 -10.58
N ILE A 1054 -17.04 -11.48 -9.76
CA ILE A 1054 -17.36 -11.91 -8.40
C ILE A 1054 -17.00 -10.76 -7.45
N ASN A 1055 -17.96 -10.32 -6.65
CA ASN A 1055 -17.76 -9.26 -5.66
C ASN A 1055 -18.09 -9.78 -4.25
N ALA A 1056 -17.15 -9.64 -3.33
CA ALA A 1056 -17.30 -9.94 -1.93
C ALA A 1056 -17.65 -8.66 -1.16
N TRP A 1057 -18.86 -8.63 -0.59
CA TRP A 1057 -19.36 -7.50 0.19
C TRP A 1057 -19.12 -7.75 1.68
N ASN A 1058 -18.34 -6.88 2.33
CA ASN A 1058 -17.98 -6.97 3.74
C ASN A 1058 -18.55 -5.78 4.55
N PRO A 1059 -19.83 -5.84 4.97
CA PRO A 1059 -20.41 -4.84 5.88
C PRO A 1059 -19.65 -4.81 7.20
N THR A 1060 -19.13 -3.64 7.55
CA THR A 1060 -18.25 -3.46 8.70
C THR A 1060 -18.74 -2.30 9.56
N SER A 1061 -18.87 -2.52 10.87
CA SER A 1061 -19.21 -1.46 11.81
C SER A 1061 -18.12 -0.39 11.84
N LEU A 1062 -18.53 0.88 11.93
CA LEU A 1062 -17.62 2.01 11.98
C LEU A 1062 -16.64 1.87 13.15
N ASN A 1063 -15.34 2.02 12.85
CA ASN A 1063 -14.28 1.92 13.82
C ASN A 1063 -13.17 2.93 13.51
N GLY A 1064 -12.89 3.83 14.46
CA GLY A 1064 -11.85 4.86 14.33
C GLY A 1064 -10.41 4.30 14.31
N THR A 1065 -10.21 3.01 14.55
CA THR A 1065 -8.92 2.32 14.40
C THR A 1065 -8.89 1.35 13.20
N SER A 1066 -9.91 1.37 12.32
CA SER A 1066 -9.91 0.56 11.11
C SER A 1066 -8.83 1.02 10.13
N ASN A 1067 -8.17 0.11 9.43
CA ASN A 1067 -7.21 0.49 8.38
C ASN A 1067 -7.91 0.79 7.04
N TYR A 1068 -9.14 0.29 6.85
CA TYR A 1068 -9.98 0.68 5.72
C TYR A 1068 -10.56 2.07 5.96
N LEU A 1069 -10.15 3.02 5.13
CA LEU A 1069 -10.56 4.43 5.23
C LEU A 1069 -12.05 4.66 4.95
N SER A 1070 -12.68 3.80 4.16
CA SER A 1070 -14.13 3.75 3.99
C SER A 1070 -14.89 3.46 5.29
N ILE A 1071 -14.20 2.96 6.33
CA ILE A 1071 -14.75 2.69 7.66
C ILE A 1071 -14.23 3.69 8.71
N LYS A 1072 -12.95 4.10 8.60
CA LYS A 1072 -12.33 5.03 9.56
C LYS A 1072 -12.78 6.48 9.35
N VAL A 1073 -12.89 6.92 8.09
CA VAL A 1073 -13.30 8.27 7.64
C VAL A 1073 -14.23 8.21 6.43
N PRO A 1074 -15.41 7.59 6.55
CA PRO A 1074 -16.37 7.47 5.44
C PRO A 1074 -16.86 8.82 4.88
N TRP A 1075 -16.74 9.91 5.64
CA TRP A 1075 -17.09 11.27 5.20
C TRP A 1075 -16.03 11.92 4.30
N ILE A 1076 -14.86 11.29 4.14
CA ILE A 1076 -13.80 11.70 3.22
C ILE A 1076 -13.63 10.65 2.12
N THR A 1077 -13.33 9.41 2.52
CA THR A 1077 -13.15 8.28 1.60
C THR A 1077 -14.44 7.47 1.57
N ALA A 1078 -15.22 7.63 0.50
CA ALA A 1078 -16.52 7.03 0.36
C ALA A 1078 -16.48 5.55 -0.07
N ALA A 1079 -15.46 5.16 -0.84
CA ALA A 1079 -15.28 3.80 -1.31
C ALA A 1079 -13.84 3.32 -1.15
N ALA A 1080 -13.70 2.05 -0.79
CA ALA A 1080 -12.45 1.31 -0.78
C ALA A 1080 -12.68 0.02 -1.57
N TYR A 1081 -12.03 -0.08 -2.73
CA TYR A 1081 -12.12 -1.21 -3.63
C TYR A 1081 -10.78 -1.95 -3.64
N VAL A 1082 -10.81 -3.26 -3.39
CA VAL A 1082 -9.63 -4.12 -3.49
C VAL A 1082 -9.86 -5.12 -4.62
N SER A 1083 -8.97 -5.17 -5.59
CA SER A 1083 -9.04 -6.13 -6.69
C SER A 1083 -8.12 -7.31 -6.45
N GLU A 1084 -8.50 -8.49 -6.92
CA GLU A 1084 -7.70 -9.72 -6.83
C GLU A 1084 -7.53 -10.34 -8.21
N VAL A 1085 -6.37 -10.12 -8.83
CA VAL A 1085 -6.00 -10.70 -10.13
C VAL A 1085 -5.08 -11.92 -9.96
N THR A 1086 -5.21 -12.96 -10.80
CA THR A 1086 -4.34 -14.16 -10.70
C THR A 1086 -2.93 -13.90 -11.23
N ASP A 1087 -2.13 -13.14 -10.48
CA ASP A 1087 -0.86 -12.59 -10.92
C ASP A 1087 0.33 -12.88 -9.99
N GLU A 1088 0.14 -13.64 -8.91
CA GLU A 1088 1.23 -13.92 -7.97
C GLU A 1088 2.37 -14.67 -8.69
N THR A 1089 3.42 -13.89 -8.96
CA THR A 1089 4.53 -14.17 -9.88
C THR A 1089 4.10 -14.66 -11.27
N VAL A 1090 3.74 -13.71 -12.15
CA VAL A 1090 3.58 -13.96 -13.61
C VAL A 1090 4.62 -13.21 -14.44
N HIS A 1091 4.85 -13.70 -15.67
CA HIS A 1091 5.81 -13.15 -16.62
C HIS A 1091 5.23 -13.08 -18.04
N GLY A 1092 5.85 -12.27 -18.92
CA GLY A 1092 5.57 -12.25 -20.36
C GLY A 1092 4.10 -11.94 -20.67
N ASP A 1093 3.54 -12.69 -21.63
CA ASP A 1093 2.15 -12.53 -22.09
C ASP A 1093 1.11 -12.66 -20.96
N MET A 1094 1.40 -13.43 -19.91
CA MET A 1094 0.49 -13.58 -18.77
C MET A 1094 0.56 -12.36 -17.85
N LEU A 1095 1.76 -11.80 -17.62
CA LEU A 1095 1.92 -10.54 -16.88
C LEU A 1095 1.24 -9.37 -17.61
N GLU A 1096 1.42 -9.25 -18.92
CA GLU A 1096 0.72 -8.23 -19.71
C GLU A 1096 -0.81 -8.41 -19.63
N PHE A 1097 -1.28 -9.66 -19.64
CA PHE A 1097 -2.70 -9.97 -19.53
C PHE A 1097 -3.31 -9.60 -18.16
N CYS A 1098 -2.63 -9.94 -17.07
CA CYS A 1098 -3.02 -9.53 -15.72
C CYS A 1098 -2.96 -8.00 -15.54
N ALA A 1099 -1.89 -7.35 -16.01
CA ALA A 1099 -1.75 -5.90 -15.96
C ALA A 1099 -2.83 -5.18 -16.78
N SER A 1100 -3.19 -5.70 -17.95
CA SER A 1100 -4.29 -5.18 -18.77
C SER A 1100 -5.65 -5.34 -18.08
N THR A 1101 -5.81 -6.39 -17.26
CA THR A 1101 -7.04 -6.62 -16.48
C THR A 1101 -7.20 -5.57 -15.38
N HIS A 1102 -6.13 -5.26 -14.63
CA HIS A 1102 -6.12 -4.12 -13.71
C HIS A 1102 -6.36 -2.79 -14.45
N LEU A 1103 -5.73 -2.58 -15.61
CA LEU A 1103 -5.90 -1.34 -16.37
C LEU A 1103 -7.38 -1.05 -16.70
N LEU A 1104 -8.12 -2.07 -17.15
CA LEU A 1104 -9.52 -1.89 -17.50
C LEU A 1104 -10.44 -1.62 -16.30
N GLN A 1105 -10.19 -2.27 -15.15
CA GLN A 1105 -10.96 -1.92 -13.94
C GLN A 1105 -10.69 -0.48 -13.51
N ASP A 1106 -9.44 -0.04 -13.51
CA ASP A 1106 -9.04 1.28 -13.01
C ASP A 1106 -9.59 2.37 -13.94
N LEU A 1107 -9.53 2.16 -15.26
CA LEU A 1107 -10.19 3.03 -16.24
C LEU A 1107 -11.72 3.07 -16.04
N GLY A 1108 -12.35 1.97 -15.66
CA GLY A 1108 -13.77 1.92 -15.35
C GLY A 1108 -14.17 2.77 -14.16
N ILE A 1109 -13.37 2.73 -13.08
CA ILE A 1109 -13.58 3.56 -11.87
C ILE A 1109 -13.32 5.03 -12.18
N ILE A 1110 -12.22 5.34 -12.86
CA ILE A 1110 -11.87 6.70 -13.30
C ILE A 1110 -12.98 7.31 -14.18
N ASP A 1111 -13.52 6.53 -15.11
CA ASP A 1111 -14.61 6.95 -15.99
C ASP A 1111 -15.92 7.22 -15.22
N LEU A 1112 -16.26 6.38 -14.26
CA LEU A 1112 -17.38 6.60 -13.35
C LEU A 1112 -17.20 7.89 -12.55
N LEU A 1113 -16.03 8.12 -11.96
CA LEU A 1113 -15.76 9.34 -11.18
C LEU A 1113 -15.73 10.59 -12.06
N ASN A 1114 -15.25 10.48 -13.30
CA ASN A 1114 -15.28 11.59 -14.25
C ASN A 1114 -16.73 11.99 -14.59
N LYS A 1115 -17.62 11.00 -14.76
CA LYS A 1115 -19.05 11.20 -15.06
C LYS A 1115 -19.88 11.59 -13.84
N SER A 1116 -19.39 11.28 -12.64
CA SER A 1116 -20.07 11.60 -11.37
C SER A 1116 -20.20 13.11 -11.15
N LYS A 1117 -21.27 13.49 -10.45
CA LYS A 1117 -21.58 14.85 -10.06
C LYS A 1117 -21.43 15.03 -8.55
N ALA A 1118 -21.25 16.27 -8.10
CA ALA A 1118 -21.12 16.60 -6.70
C ALA A 1118 -22.26 17.53 -6.26
N ILE A 1119 -22.66 17.41 -5.00
CA ILE A 1119 -23.54 18.38 -4.34
C ILE A 1119 -22.66 19.36 -3.59
N PHE A 1120 -23.06 20.63 -3.62
CA PHE A 1120 -22.38 21.68 -2.87
C PHE A 1120 -23.34 22.33 -1.88
N ASP A 1121 -22.87 22.57 -0.65
CA ASP A 1121 -23.47 23.53 0.25
C ASP A 1121 -22.95 24.93 -0.11
N LYS A 1122 -23.71 25.57 -1.02
CA LYS A 1122 -23.49 26.94 -1.47
C LYS A 1122 -24.33 27.90 -0.66
N ARG A 1123 -23.67 28.76 0.12
CA ARG A 1123 -24.33 29.83 0.86
C ARG A 1123 -23.67 31.16 0.54
N LEU A 1124 -24.52 32.13 0.19
CA LEU A 1124 -24.17 33.53 0.07
C LEU A 1124 -25.28 34.34 0.74
N GLU A 1125 -25.07 34.67 2.00
CA GLU A 1125 -26.08 35.33 2.82
C GLU A 1125 -25.46 36.31 3.82
N VAL A 1126 -26.30 37.19 4.34
CA VAL A 1126 -25.91 38.14 5.39
C VAL A 1126 -26.42 37.60 6.73
N GLN A 1127 -25.52 37.14 7.58
CA GLN A 1127 -25.83 36.70 8.94
C GLN A 1127 -25.23 37.67 9.95
N ASN A 1128 -26.03 38.15 10.90
CA ASN A 1128 -25.60 39.13 11.91
C ASN A 1128 -24.89 40.36 11.32
N GLY A 1129 -25.30 40.78 10.11
CA GLY A 1129 -24.69 41.89 9.39
C GLY A 1129 -23.36 41.56 8.70
N GLN A 1130 -22.87 40.32 8.70
CA GLN A 1130 -21.65 39.87 8.01
C GLN A 1130 -21.99 39.02 6.78
N VAL A 1131 -21.14 39.06 5.74
CA VAL A 1131 -21.32 38.22 4.54
C VAL A 1131 -20.69 36.86 4.77
N VAL A 1132 -21.48 35.79 4.66
CA VAL A 1132 -21.00 34.41 4.75
C VAL A 1132 -20.91 33.82 3.35
N LEU A 1133 -19.72 33.34 2.99
CA LEU A 1133 -19.44 32.61 1.76
C LEU A 1133 -19.23 31.14 2.09
N SER A 1134 -19.91 30.22 1.41
CA SER A 1134 -19.68 28.78 1.52
C SER A 1134 -19.69 28.13 0.14
N MET A 1135 -18.72 27.28 -0.11
CA MET A 1135 -18.68 26.33 -1.23
C MET A 1135 -18.07 25.01 -0.76
N LYS A 1136 -18.83 24.29 0.07
CA LYS A 1136 -18.42 23.00 0.61
C LYS A 1136 -18.95 21.87 -0.27
N ARG A 1137 -18.08 20.95 -0.69
CA ARG A 1137 -18.50 19.76 -1.42
C ARG A 1137 -19.01 18.72 -0.44
N LEU A 1138 -20.27 18.35 -0.58
CA LEU A 1138 -20.86 17.27 0.19
C LEU A 1138 -20.45 15.93 -0.43
N ARG A 1139 -20.01 15.00 0.41
CA ARG A 1139 -19.67 13.63 0.01
C ARG A 1139 -20.78 12.64 0.38
N PRO A 1140 -20.95 11.54 -0.36
CA PRO A 1140 -20.16 11.12 -1.53
C PRO A 1140 -20.60 11.80 -2.84
N VAL A 1141 -19.83 11.60 -3.91
CA VAL A 1141 -20.25 11.96 -5.29
C VAL A 1141 -21.40 11.07 -5.77
N ILE A 1142 -22.16 11.54 -6.76
CA ILE A 1142 -23.36 10.87 -7.28
C ILE A 1142 -23.18 10.50 -8.75
N TYR A 1143 -23.40 9.22 -9.05
CA TYR A 1143 -23.47 8.68 -10.40
C TYR A 1143 -24.93 8.40 -10.78
N ASN A 1144 -25.38 8.82 -11.98
CA ASN A 1144 -26.70 8.54 -12.56
C ASN A 1144 -27.92 8.64 -11.62
N ALA A 1145 -28.25 9.84 -11.11
CA ALA A 1145 -29.44 10.10 -10.26
C ALA A 1145 -30.83 9.84 -10.92
N GLY A 1146 -30.88 9.24 -12.12
CA GLY A 1146 -32.11 8.94 -12.87
C GLY A 1146 -32.78 7.60 -12.55
N SER A 1147 -32.17 6.74 -11.73
CA SER A 1147 -32.64 5.38 -11.42
C SER A 1147 -33.27 5.21 -10.03
N VAL A 1148 -33.32 6.24 -9.19
CA VAL A 1148 -34.08 6.18 -7.93
C VAL A 1148 -35.55 5.99 -8.28
N LYS A 1149 -36.07 4.78 -8.01
CA LYS A 1149 -37.46 4.39 -8.28
C LYS A 1149 -38.42 5.50 -7.86
N LYS A 1150 -39.14 6.03 -8.85
CA LYS A 1150 -40.42 6.71 -8.60
C LYS A 1150 -41.41 5.65 -8.13
N ASP A 1151 -41.43 5.36 -6.84
CA ASP A 1151 -42.61 4.81 -6.18
C ASP A 1151 -43.18 5.86 -5.20
#